data_AF-A0A9P5N0G6-F1
#
_entry.id   AF-A0A9P5N0G6-F1
#
_cell.length_a   1.000
_cell.length_b   1.000
_cell.length_c   1.000
_cell.angle_alpha   90.00
_cell.angle_beta   90.00
_cell.angle_gamma   90.00
#
_symmetry.space_group_name_H-M   'P 1'
#
loop_
_entity.id
_entity.type
_entity.pdbx_description
1 polymer ?
#
loop_
_entity_poly.entity_id
_entity_poly.type
_entity_poly.pdbx_seq_one_letter_code
_entity_poly.pdbx_strand_id
1 'polypeptide(L)'
;MASALLGKQSCEVYQNVTESIEYAEVAMSKARTSVEKAQASKENRHKVVSKASEIVNALLEPASQVANLLDGIGALFPPCKVASNTLAALVRLEVDRRDNDVRIALLFLDFATALANLGTLNPGFHGVTTLTRPLESLLQRFTSLMKEFGQFCEAYYEAKALKSKLKHLLYSKTNKDSLQDFTNRLVALKNDLIALLSQQAVLMLSTHTDTLSRIESRLAKDHEFYAAVSDTSEDSAATFVSSHGGVEKVRMSDELLEQLATTVGESLTPSIIRAIKEGAEEAFKQSQASFMLKFQFALEQRIDESQEMILNELKSGPYELIHDPDVKEIWKNTVSTRAAKESSVKRRQFIDGMNYYFNIQFKKYKAEHHRAEREDSWTKGIISKVHFHPAIGDAIDDDASGYISIEEINDFMRKKPEKWTVPQWVAYWAYGWDADNQLYKERIIKTYTQLQKLRDGQGPHADIVASYLSETEERVTVFAKSLYNMRELDPSAEMKMDRLREELRTRNENELKMRLKSVNHKLDYSVLAAVTGTERIEETFCPLASLLVSRHLWLMSKPDVSPEVVEEATWSVQVLLEAMRRRIEELKMIWRRQRMDVDTQIRYYANGLLEDYYRKYRKEEFDTDLENFGEESEWGSEDEWTSEDGAEGGAEDVHIADNTNTSSAVESNQPTTSRSIPTGGYNAAPREMAPPVRISSNHPYDQAQGRAVRGHGGYRDATHYDDEDEEVEGEADQGEEEDEEVQEHEREPETFEEEEYHGDEPVEDEEEQGYTAHNDEDYYEGGELVEEGEDEDDGGYGYRAPPPPPPPRRWGR
;
A
#
# COMPACT_ATOMS: atom_id res chain seq x y z
N MET A 1 32.58 -17.26 9.45
CA MET A 1 32.03 -17.04 8.10
C MET A 1 30.93 -15.99 8.10
N ALA A 2 29.80 -16.20 8.77
CA ALA A 2 28.67 -15.25 8.85
C ALA A 2 29.08 -13.78 9.14
N SER A 3 29.83 -13.52 10.21
CA SER A 3 30.34 -12.16 10.54
C SER A 3 31.15 -11.49 9.40
N ALA A 4 31.84 -12.26 8.55
CA ALA A 4 32.57 -11.73 7.39
C ALA A 4 31.70 -11.54 6.13
N LEU A 5 30.52 -12.16 6.08
CA LEU A 5 29.48 -11.86 5.08
C LEU A 5 28.71 -10.61 5.49
N LEU A 6 28.24 -10.56 6.74
CA LEU A 6 27.60 -9.40 7.35
C LEU A 6 28.49 -8.15 7.24
N GLY A 7 29.80 -8.27 7.50
CA GLY A 7 30.74 -7.16 7.35
C GLY A 7 30.94 -6.67 5.91
N LYS A 8 30.76 -7.53 4.90
CA LYS A 8 30.75 -7.09 3.48
C LYS A 8 29.44 -6.41 3.12
N GLN A 9 28.32 -7.05 3.45
CA GLN A 9 26.97 -6.53 3.18
C GLN A 9 26.72 -5.19 3.89
N SER A 10 27.25 -5.01 5.10
CA SER A 10 27.21 -3.74 5.82
C SER A 10 28.06 -2.64 5.16
N CYS A 11 29.14 -2.97 4.44
CA CYS A 11 29.87 -1.98 3.62
C CYS A 11 29.08 -1.61 2.36
N GLU A 12 28.44 -2.58 1.71
CA GLU A 12 27.64 -2.39 0.49
C GLU A 12 26.39 -1.54 0.76
N VAL A 13 25.63 -1.86 1.82
CA VAL A 13 24.47 -1.05 2.25
C VAL A 13 24.91 0.34 2.75
N TYR A 14 26.08 0.46 3.39
CA TYR A 14 26.63 1.78 3.75
C TYR A 14 27.04 2.59 2.50
N GLN A 15 27.60 1.95 1.48
CA GLN A 15 27.91 2.60 0.21
C GLN A 15 26.64 3.16 -0.44
N ASN A 16 25.57 2.36 -0.53
CA ASN A 16 24.27 2.80 -1.04
C ASN A 16 23.71 4.01 -0.27
N VAL A 17 23.84 4.02 1.06
CA VAL A 17 23.51 5.19 1.91
C VAL A 17 24.33 6.42 1.52
N THR A 18 25.66 6.30 1.38
CA THR A 18 26.50 7.45 1.01
C THR A 18 26.23 7.96 -0.41
N GLU A 19 25.97 7.07 -1.37
CA GLU A 19 25.64 7.43 -2.75
C GLU A 19 24.26 8.10 -2.83
N SER A 20 23.28 7.65 -2.04
CA SER A 20 21.97 8.29 -1.92
C SER A 20 22.04 9.71 -1.34
N ILE A 21 22.83 9.92 -0.27
CA ILE A 21 23.04 11.27 0.30
C ILE A 21 23.82 12.17 -0.70
N GLU A 22 24.79 11.64 -1.45
CA GLU A 22 25.47 12.40 -2.52
C GLU A 22 24.51 12.73 -3.69
N TYR A 23 23.57 11.84 -4.04
CA TYR A 23 22.53 12.13 -5.03
C TYR A 23 21.59 13.25 -4.56
N ALA A 24 21.18 13.25 -3.29
CA ALA A 24 20.37 14.30 -2.69
C ALA A 24 21.07 15.68 -2.71
N GLU A 25 22.38 15.72 -2.44
CA GLU A 25 23.21 16.93 -2.57
C GLU A 25 23.23 17.46 -4.00
N VAL A 26 23.48 16.59 -4.98
CA VAL A 26 23.48 16.96 -6.42
C VAL A 26 22.10 17.42 -6.88
N ALA A 27 21.01 16.81 -6.39
CA ALA A 27 19.65 17.21 -6.68
C ALA A 27 19.35 18.63 -6.14
N MET A 28 19.71 18.93 -4.89
CA MET A 28 19.59 20.27 -4.31
C MET A 28 20.39 21.31 -5.10
N SER A 29 21.69 21.08 -5.30
CA SER A 29 22.56 22.04 -6.02
C SER A 29 22.09 22.32 -7.45
N LYS A 30 21.53 21.32 -8.14
CA LYS A 30 20.93 21.48 -9.48
C LYS A 30 19.65 22.30 -9.42
N ALA A 31 18.70 21.91 -8.57
CA ALA A 31 17.37 22.52 -8.48
C ALA A 31 17.41 23.95 -7.92
N ARG A 32 18.34 24.25 -7.01
CA ARG A 32 18.60 25.59 -6.46
C ARG A 32 18.68 26.66 -7.55
N THR A 33 19.41 26.39 -8.64
CA THR A 33 19.55 27.34 -9.76
C THR A 33 18.25 27.60 -10.53
N SER A 34 17.24 26.74 -10.40
CA SER A 34 15.88 26.93 -10.96
C SER A 34 14.97 27.66 -9.97
N VAL A 35 15.11 27.39 -8.67
CA VAL A 35 14.39 28.10 -7.59
C VAL A 35 14.85 29.56 -7.52
N GLU A 36 16.15 29.83 -7.53
CA GLU A 36 16.73 31.19 -7.56
C GLU A 36 16.28 31.99 -8.80
N LYS A 37 16.20 31.36 -9.97
CA LYS A 37 15.65 31.99 -11.19
C LYS A 37 14.16 32.35 -11.04
N ALA A 38 13.36 31.46 -10.43
CA ALA A 38 11.94 31.70 -10.18
C ALA A 38 11.70 32.81 -9.13
N GLN A 39 12.58 32.93 -8.13
CA GLN A 39 12.58 34.06 -7.20
C GLN A 39 12.93 35.38 -7.94
N ALA A 40 13.95 35.37 -8.79
CA ALA A 40 14.41 36.55 -9.53
C ALA A 40 13.45 37.02 -10.63
N SER A 41 12.70 36.12 -11.27
CA SER A 41 11.76 36.42 -12.36
C SER A 41 10.48 37.13 -11.91
N LYS A 42 10.23 37.23 -10.60
CA LYS A 42 8.93 37.61 -10.00
C LYS A 42 7.77 36.73 -10.48
N GLU A 43 8.05 35.45 -10.77
CA GLU A 43 6.98 34.45 -10.85
C GLU A 43 6.18 34.43 -9.55
N ASN A 44 4.88 34.10 -9.63
CA ASN A 44 4.05 33.88 -8.45
C ASN A 44 4.74 32.86 -7.53
N ARG A 45 5.00 33.21 -6.26
CA ARG A 45 5.85 32.41 -5.35
C ARG A 45 5.35 30.99 -5.08
N HIS A 46 4.08 30.69 -5.37
CA HIS A 46 3.59 29.31 -5.48
C HIS A 46 4.43 28.45 -6.47
N LYS A 47 4.89 29.02 -7.60
CA LYS A 47 5.81 28.34 -8.54
C LYS A 47 7.21 28.16 -7.96
N VAL A 48 7.66 29.04 -7.07
CA VAL A 48 8.95 28.90 -6.37
C VAL A 48 8.90 27.73 -5.38
N VAL A 49 7.81 27.64 -4.58
CA VAL A 49 7.59 26.52 -3.65
C VAL A 49 7.41 25.21 -4.42
N SER A 50 6.60 25.19 -5.49
CA SER A 50 6.45 24.01 -6.35
C SER A 50 7.77 23.52 -6.95
N LYS A 51 8.62 24.42 -7.47
CA LYS A 51 9.99 24.10 -7.96
C LYS A 51 10.95 23.64 -6.85
N ALA A 52 10.64 23.92 -5.59
CA ALA A 52 11.39 23.40 -4.44
C ALA A 52 10.85 22.04 -3.96
N SER A 53 9.55 21.78 -4.10
CA SER A 53 8.97 20.46 -3.82
C SER A 53 9.32 19.40 -4.88
N GLU A 54 9.72 19.79 -6.10
CA GLU A 54 10.23 18.88 -7.16
C GLU A 54 11.37 17.95 -6.69
N ILE A 55 12.14 18.31 -5.67
CA ILE A 55 13.23 17.49 -5.13
C ILE A 55 12.87 16.64 -3.90
N VAL A 56 11.65 16.71 -3.36
CA VAL A 56 11.28 16.04 -2.09
C VAL A 56 11.63 14.56 -2.09
N ASN A 57 11.28 13.81 -3.14
CA ASN A 57 11.56 12.36 -3.19
C ASN A 57 13.07 12.05 -3.16
N ALA A 58 13.91 12.94 -3.72
CA ALA A 58 15.36 12.81 -3.65
C ALA A 58 15.95 13.18 -2.26
N LEU A 59 15.21 13.91 -1.42
CA LEU A 59 15.56 14.19 -0.02
C LEU A 59 15.07 13.09 0.94
N LEU A 60 13.98 12.39 0.59
CA LEU A 60 13.44 11.28 1.38
C LEU A 60 14.19 9.95 1.15
N GLU A 61 14.67 9.69 -0.07
CA GLU A 61 15.37 8.45 -0.43
C GLU A 61 16.59 8.12 0.47
N PRO A 62 17.43 9.10 0.91
CA PRO A 62 18.46 8.86 1.92
C PRO A 62 17.92 8.30 3.25
N ALA A 63 16.72 8.70 3.68
CA ALA A 63 16.12 8.18 4.90
C ALA A 63 15.62 6.73 4.72
N SER A 64 15.12 6.36 3.53
CA SER A 64 14.82 4.96 3.16
C SER A 64 16.07 4.08 3.27
N GLN A 65 17.18 4.51 2.64
CA GLN A 65 18.43 3.75 2.64
C GLN A 65 19.04 3.66 4.05
N VAL A 66 18.96 4.73 4.85
CA VAL A 66 19.45 4.72 6.24
C VAL A 66 18.59 3.82 7.13
N ALA A 67 17.27 3.75 6.92
CA ALA A 67 16.45 2.76 7.62
C ALA A 67 16.93 1.33 7.30
N ASN A 68 17.18 1.01 6.04
CA ASN A 68 17.69 -0.32 5.63
C ASN A 68 19.08 -0.65 6.21
N LEU A 69 19.97 0.35 6.32
CA LEU A 69 21.25 0.22 7.03
C LEU A 69 21.05 -0.08 8.53
N LEU A 70 20.18 0.67 9.21
CA LEU A 70 19.85 0.44 10.62
C LEU A 70 19.14 -0.89 10.85
N ASP A 71 18.40 -1.39 9.86
CA ASP A 71 17.74 -2.67 9.91
C ASP A 71 18.76 -3.82 9.98
N GLY A 72 19.77 -3.76 9.11
CA GLY A 72 20.88 -4.72 9.11
C GLY A 72 21.73 -4.68 10.38
N ILE A 73 22.03 -3.49 10.90
CA ILE A 73 22.66 -3.35 12.22
C ILE A 73 21.71 -3.85 13.33
N GLY A 74 20.40 -3.68 13.14
CA GLY A 74 19.32 -4.10 14.03
C GLY A 74 19.29 -5.61 14.33
N ALA A 75 19.67 -6.44 13.36
CA ALA A 75 19.82 -7.89 13.54
C ALA A 75 20.90 -8.28 14.56
N LEU A 76 21.89 -7.40 14.80
CA LEU A 76 22.94 -7.58 15.82
C LEU A 76 22.72 -6.70 17.07
N PHE A 77 21.94 -5.62 16.97
CA PHE A 77 21.68 -4.67 18.04
C PHE A 77 20.25 -4.11 17.98
N PRO A 78 19.28 -4.72 18.71
CA PRO A 78 17.84 -4.42 18.56
C PRO A 78 17.40 -2.95 18.62
N PRO A 79 18.04 -2.04 19.40
CA PRO A 79 17.70 -0.61 19.35
C PRO A 79 17.85 0.02 17.96
N CYS A 80 18.72 -0.50 17.08
CA CYS A 80 18.78 -0.06 15.68
C CYS A 80 17.58 -0.54 14.84
N LYS A 81 17.01 -1.72 15.10
CA LYS A 81 15.77 -2.19 14.44
C LYS A 81 14.58 -1.31 14.83
N VAL A 82 14.50 -0.86 16.09
CA VAL A 82 13.47 0.10 16.56
C VAL A 82 13.59 1.46 15.86
N ALA A 83 14.82 1.95 15.68
CA ALA A 83 15.09 3.20 14.96
C ALA A 83 14.82 3.05 13.44
N SER A 84 15.24 1.94 12.81
CA SER A 84 14.91 1.54 11.43
C SER A 84 13.42 1.62 11.17
N ASN A 85 12.62 0.83 11.90
CA ASN A 85 11.18 0.74 11.70
C ASN A 85 10.49 2.09 11.93
N THR A 86 10.95 2.88 12.91
CA THR A 86 10.42 4.24 13.16
C THR A 86 10.71 5.17 11.98
N LEU A 87 11.93 5.17 11.44
CA LEU A 87 12.29 6.03 10.30
C LEU A 87 11.55 5.59 9.03
N ALA A 88 11.52 4.29 8.72
CA ALA A 88 10.83 3.74 7.56
C ALA A 88 9.33 4.06 7.55
N ALA A 89 8.64 3.86 8.68
CA ALA A 89 7.22 4.17 8.82
C ALA A 89 6.93 5.67 8.62
N LEU A 90 7.81 6.55 9.11
CA LEU A 90 7.68 8.01 8.88
C LEU A 90 7.96 8.40 7.43
N VAL A 91 8.91 7.74 6.75
CA VAL A 91 9.19 8.00 5.33
C VAL A 91 8.02 7.55 4.45
N ARG A 92 7.40 6.39 4.70
CA ARG A 92 6.16 5.96 3.99
C ARG A 92 5.06 7.03 4.13
N LEU A 93 4.76 7.43 5.36
CA LEU A 93 3.77 8.50 5.65
C LEU A 93 4.10 9.88 5.08
N GLU A 94 5.34 10.13 4.64
CA GLU A 94 5.72 11.35 3.93
C GLU A 94 5.68 11.16 2.41
N VAL A 95 6.10 10.02 1.87
CA VAL A 95 6.01 9.66 0.44
C VAL A 95 4.55 9.59 -0.03
N ASP A 96 3.63 9.15 0.82
CA ASP A 96 2.20 9.03 0.52
C ASP A 96 1.47 10.41 0.45
N ARG A 97 2.14 11.50 0.84
CA ARG A 97 1.59 12.86 0.79
C ARG A 97 1.72 13.45 -0.62
N ARG A 98 0.87 14.45 -0.93
CA ARG A 98 0.81 15.12 -2.25
C ARG A 98 1.31 16.57 -2.24
N ASP A 99 1.24 17.23 -1.08
CA ASP A 99 1.53 18.67 -0.90
C ASP A 99 2.82 18.91 -0.11
N ASN A 100 3.82 18.04 -0.29
CA ASN A 100 5.01 17.98 0.55
C ASN A 100 5.80 19.28 0.61
N ASP A 101 6.34 19.56 1.78
CA ASP A 101 7.14 20.72 2.08
C ASP A 101 8.63 20.36 2.08
N VAL A 102 9.42 21.07 1.26
CA VAL A 102 10.87 20.84 1.17
C VAL A 102 11.57 21.00 2.53
N ARG A 103 11.02 21.82 3.44
CA ARG A 103 11.56 22.03 4.81
C ARG A 103 11.34 20.82 5.72
N ILE A 104 10.29 20.04 5.49
CA ILE A 104 10.03 18.77 6.19
C ILE A 104 10.94 17.68 5.62
N ALA A 105 11.08 17.62 4.29
CA ALA A 105 11.98 16.67 3.62
C ALA A 105 13.47 16.90 3.96
N LEU A 106 13.90 18.15 4.18
CA LEU A 106 15.23 18.46 4.74
C LEU A 106 15.46 17.80 6.11
N LEU A 107 14.46 17.80 7.00
CA LEU A 107 14.61 17.18 8.32
C LEU A 107 14.70 15.65 8.24
N PHE A 108 14.04 15.00 7.28
CA PHE A 108 14.27 13.58 6.97
C PHE A 108 15.72 13.32 6.52
N LEU A 109 16.28 14.19 5.69
CA LEU A 109 17.68 14.14 5.26
C LEU A 109 18.66 14.42 6.43
N ASP A 110 18.32 15.31 7.37
CA ASP A 110 19.07 15.52 8.60
C ASP A 110 19.03 14.28 9.51
N PHE A 111 17.87 13.61 9.63
CA PHE A 111 17.77 12.34 10.37
C PHE A 111 18.60 11.25 9.69
N ALA A 112 18.55 11.16 8.36
CA ALA A 112 19.34 10.22 7.58
C ALA A 112 20.85 10.44 7.79
N THR A 113 21.36 11.66 7.61
CA THR A 113 22.79 11.95 7.81
C THR A 113 23.24 11.78 9.25
N ALA A 114 22.43 12.16 10.24
CA ALA A 114 22.72 11.91 11.64
C ALA A 114 22.84 10.41 11.95
N LEU A 115 21.85 9.60 11.52
CA LEU A 115 21.81 8.16 11.79
C LEU A 115 22.78 7.35 10.91
N ALA A 116 23.17 7.83 9.72
CA ALA A 116 24.19 7.21 8.88
C ALA A 116 25.54 7.07 9.59
N ASN A 117 25.82 7.90 10.62
CA ASN A 117 27.00 7.73 11.49
C ASN A 117 27.08 6.34 12.13
N LEU A 118 25.96 5.64 12.33
CA LEU A 118 25.94 4.28 12.89
C LEU A 118 26.56 3.24 11.95
N GLY A 119 26.53 3.45 10.62
CA GLY A 119 27.23 2.61 9.64
C GLY A 119 28.75 2.84 9.56
N THR A 120 29.30 3.74 10.38
CA THR A 120 30.75 3.85 10.58
C THR A 120 31.29 2.86 11.62
N LEU A 121 30.41 2.22 12.41
CA LEU A 121 30.79 1.22 13.40
C LEU A 121 31.23 -0.09 12.75
N ASN A 122 32.34 -0.65 13.25
CA ASN A 122 32.77 -2.01 12.96
C ASN A 122 31.70 -3.01 13.48
N PRO A 123 31.26 -4.00 12.69
CA PRO A 123 30.23 -4.96 13.09
C PRO A 123 30.45 -5.67 14.45
N GLY A 124 31.69 -5.77 14.96
CA GLY A 124 31.97 -6.32 16.28
C GLY A 124 31.58 -5.45 17.49
N PHE A 125 31.08 -4.22 17.28
CA PHE A 125 30.83 -3.27 18.38
C PHE A 125 29.83 -3.76 19.43
N HIS A 126 28.90 -4.65 19.06
CA HIS A 126 27.86 -5.17 19.96
C HIS A 126 28.43 -5.96 21.17
N GLY A 127 29.69 -6.43 21.09
CA GLY A 127 30.39 -7.04 22.23
C GLY A 127 30.91 -6.04 23.27
N VAL A 128 30.85 -4.73 23.02
CA VAL A 128 31.43 -3.67 23.86
C VAL A 128 30.35 -3.10 24.79
N THR A 129 30.14 -3.78 25.91
CA THR A 129 29.11 -3.50 26.93
C THR A 129 29.09 -2.06 27.45
N THR A 130 30.23 -1.36 27.40
CA THR A 130 30.35 0.06 27.79
C THR A 130 29.72 1.03 26.80
N LEU A 131 29.56 0.66 25.52
CA LEU A 131 28.88 1.47 24.50
C LEU A 131 27.38 1.15 24.44
N THR A 132 26.99 -0.10 24.72
CA THR A 132 25.62 -0.63 24.50
C THR A 132 24.53 0.22 25.16
N ARG A 133 24.64 0.50 26.47
CA ARG A 133 23.62 1.27 27.22
C ARG A 133 23.58 2.76 26.85
N PRO A 134 24.70 3.49 26.72
CA PRO A 134 24.68 4.85 26.18
C PRO A 134 24.04 4.94 24.78
N LEU A 135 24.36 4.00 23.89
CA LEU A 135 23.87 3.99 22.51
C LEU A 135 22.36 3.68 22.45
N GLU A 136 21.88 2.73 23.26
CA GLU A 136 20.45 2.43 23.43
C GLU A 136 19.67 3.67 23.88
N SER A 137 20.12 4.36 24.93
CA SER A 137 19.47 5.57 25.44
C SER A 137 19.45 6.70 24.40
N LEU A 138 20.51 6.81 23.60
CA LEU A 138 20.61 7.82 22.55
C LEU A 138 19.71 7.51 21.35
N LEU A 139 19.62 6.25 20.93
CA LEU A 139 18.67 5.79 19.92
C LEU A 139 17.22 5.97 20.38
N GLN A 140 16.90 5.74 21.66
CA GLN A 140 15.58 6.05 22.23
C GLN A 140 15.25 7.55 22.13
N ARG A 141 16.23 8.44 22.34
CA ARG A 141 16.05 9.90 22.14
C ARG A 141 15.83 10.27 20.67
N PHE A 142 16.56 9.65 19.73
CA PHE A 142 16.27 9.77 18.29
C PHE A 142 14.85 9.29 17.95
N THR A 143 14.44 8.11 18.47
CA THR A 143 13.09 7.54 18.27
C THR A 143 11.98 8.45 18.83
N SER A 144 12.20 9.11 19.96
CA SER A 144 11.27 10.13 20.48
C SER A 144 11.17 11.32 19.53
N LEU A 145 12.31 11.92 19.16
CA LEU A 145 12.34 13.10 18.30
C LEU A 145 11.70 12.83 16.93
N MET A 146 11.93 11.65 16.35
CA MET A 146 11.30 11.21 15.10
C MET A 146 9.77 11.11 15.24
N LYS A 147 9.24 10.56 16.35
CA LYS A 147 7.79 10.46 16.58
C LYS A 147 7.14 11.81 16.87
N GLU A 148 7.80 12.67 17.63
CA GLU A 148 7.38 14.07 17.85
C GLU A 148 7.35 14.86 16.54
N PHE A 149 8.35 14.67 15.67
CA PHE A 149 8.39 15.28 14.34
C PHE A 149 7.27 14.76 13.44
N GLY A 150 6.99 13.45 13.44
CA GLY A 150 5.87 12.87 12.72
C GLY A 150 4.50 13.45 13.14
N GLN A 151 4.28 13.63 14.45
CA GLN A 151 3.09 14.30 14.99
C GLN A 151 3.00 15.77 14.55
N PHE A 152 4.12 16.50 14.53
CA PHE A 152 4.17 17.86 14.00
C PHE A 152 3.82 17.90 12.50
N CYS A 153 4.41 17.02 11.68
CA CYS A 153 4.13 16.96 10.24
C CYS A 153 2.65 16.65 9.94
N GLU A 154 2.02 15.75 10.70
CA GLU A 154 0.59 15.49 10.57
C GLU A 154 -0.25 16.76 10.81
N ALA A 155 -0.05 17.43 11.96
CA ALA A 155 -0.78 18.66 12.29
C ALA A 155 -0.49 19.80 11.30
N TYR A 156 0.73 19.85 10.75
CA TYR A 156 1.17 20.80 9.74
C TYR A 156 0.41 20.63 8.42
N TYR A 157 0.32 19.39 7.90
CA TYR A 157 -0.37 19.10 6.64
C TYR A 157 -1.90 19.11 6.79
N GLU A 158 -2.45 18.66 7.91
CA GLU A 158 -3.87 18.80 8.25
C GLU A 158 -4.30 20.28 8.21
N ALA A 159 -3.49 21.18 8.76
CA ALA A 159 -3.72 22.62 8.70
C ALA A 159 -3.50 23.24 7.30
N LYS A 160 -2.79 22.56 6.39
CA LYS A 160 -2.47 23.02 5.02
C LYS A 160 -3.56 22.68 4.00
N ALA A 161 -4.43 21.72 4.30
CA ALA A 161 -5.53 21.28 3.44
C ALA A 161 -6.49 22.42 3.03
N LEU A 162 -7.18 22.26 1.89
CA LEU A 162 -7.99 23.33 1.27
C LEU A 162 -9.08 23.92 2.19
N LYS A 163 -9.72 23.09 3.03
CA LYS A 163 -10.72 23.53 4.04
C LYS A 163 -10.09 24.16 5.30
N SER A 164 -8.76 24.28 5.38
CA SER A 164 -8.04 24.68 6.60
C SER A 164 -6.85 25.62 6.39
N LYS A 165 -6.40 25.93 5.17
CA LYS A 165 -5.19 26.74 4.87
C LYS A 165 -4.98 28.00 5.73
N LEU A 166 -6.04 28.71 6.13
CA LEU A 166 -5.98 29.86 7.05
C LEU A 166 -5.47 29.49 8.46
N LYS A 167 -5.70 28.27 8.94
CA LYS A 167 -5.11 27.63 10.14
C LYS A 167 -3.59 27.55 9.98
N HIS A 168 -3.07 26.94 8.91
CA HIS A 168 -1.62 26.89 8.66
C HIS A 168 -0.98 28.29 8.63
N LEU A 169 -1.63 29.26 7.98
CA LEU A 169 -1.14 30.64 7.91
C LEU A 169 -1.18 31.36 9.27
N LEU A 170 -2.21 31.15 10.08
CA LEU A 170 -2.30 31.65 11.46
C LEU A 170 -1.16 31.11 12.34
N TYR A 171 -0.80 29.83 12.19
CA TYR A 171 0.32 29.20 12.92
C TYR A 171 1.67 29.31 12.19
N SER A 172 1.78 30.03 11.06
CA SER A 172 2.98 30.12 10.20
C SER A 172 4.28 30.36 10.97
N LYS A 173 4.28 31.33 11.91
CA LYS A 173 5.45 31.58 12.75
C LYS A 173 5.76 30.40 13.67
N THR A 174 4.77 29.88 14.39
CA THR A 174 4.92 28.73 15.30
C THR A 174 5.47 27.50 14.56
N ASN A 175 5.06 27.29 13.31
CA ASN A 175 5.53 26.19 12.47
C ASN A 175 7.01 26.37 12.08
N LYS A 176 7.44 27.59 11.72
CA LYS A 176 8.85 27.92 11.47
C LYS A 176 9.71 27.78 12.73
N ASP A 177 9.23 28.30 13.86
CA ASP A 177 9.91 28.19 15.16
C ASP A 177 10.05 26.71 15.60
N SER A 178 9.05 25.87 15.33
CA SER A 178 9.07 24.42 15.61
C SER A 178 10.02 23.64 14.71
N LEU A 179 10.03 23.90 13.39
CA LEU A 179 11.00 23.31 12.46
C LEU A 179 12.44 23.57 12.91
N GLN A 180 12.74 24.80 13.34
CA GLN A 180 14.06 25.17 13.86
C GLN A 180 14.39 24.46 15.19
N ASP A 181 13.41 24.25 16.08
CA ASP A 181 13.61 23.42 17.30
C ASP A 181 13.96 21.97 16.95
N PHE A 182 13.26 21.35 16.00
CA PHE A 182 13.60 20.00 15.53
C PHE A 182 15.03 19.94 14.96
N THR A 183 15.45 20.89 14.12
CA THR A 183 16.84 20.97 13.62
C THR A 183 17.84 21.12 14.77
N ASN A 184 17.58 22.01 15.73
CA ASN A 184 18.47 22.26 16.86
C ASN A 184 18.63 21.01 17.75
N ARG A 185 17.52 20.33 18.06
CA ARG A 185 17.47 19.11 18.87
C ARG A 185 18.15 17.95 18.15
N LEU A 186 17.97 17.82 16.84
CA LEU A 186 18.59 16.81 16.01
C LEU A 186 20.11 17.01 15.89
N VAL A 187 20.58 18.25 15.70
CA VAL A 187 22.01 18.59 15.75
C VAL A 187 22.62 18.25 17.12
N ALA A 188 21.90 18.50 18.23
CA ALA A 188 22.35 18.07 19.55
C ALA A 188 22.46 16.54 19.68
N LEU A 189 21.47 15.77 19.21
CA LEU A 189 21.53 14.30 19.20
C LEU A 189 22.64 13.74 18.30
N LYS A 190 22.92 14.39 17.17
CA LYS A 190 24.03 14.06 16.28
C LYS A 190 25.39 14.35 16.90
N ASN A 191 25.51 15.43 17.68
CA ASN A 191 26.74 15.75 18.40
C ASN A 191 26.97 14.77 19.57
N ASP A 192 25.93 14.39 20.32
CA ASP A 192 25.97 13.28 21.28
C ASP A 192 26.38 11.97 20.57
N LEU A 193 25.80 11.72 19.38
CA LEU A 193 26.19 10.79 18.33
C LEU A 193 27.72 10.64 18.20
N ILE A 194 28.31 11.63 17.55
CA ILE A 194 29.72 11.64 17.17
C ILE A 194 30.61 11.62 18.41
N ALA A 195 30.22 12.27 19.51
CA ALA A 195 30.97 12.27 20.77
C ALA A 195 30.99 10.89 21.46
N LEU A 196 29.90 10.12 21.41
CA LEU A 196 29.85 8.75 21.93
C LEU A 196 30.69 7.80 21.06
N LEU A 197 30.54 7.89 19.74
CA LEU A 197 31.30 7.08 18.78
C LEU A 197 32.82 7.35 18.88
N SER A 198 33.22 8.61 19.01
CA SER A 198 34.64 9.02 19.11
C SER A 198 35.35 8.49 20.35
N GLN A 199 34.63 8.20 21.45
CA GLN A 199 35.21 7.55 22.64
C GLN A 199 35.69 6.12 22.36
N GLN A 200 35.19 5.50 21.29
CA GLN A 200 35.59 4.16 20.84
C GLN A 200 36.12 4.20 19.40
N ALA A 201 36.93 5.22 19.06
CA ALA A 201 37.46 5.43 17.70
C ALA A 201 38.20 4.23 17.07
N VAL A 202 38.68 3.26 17.87
CA VAL A 202 39.26 1.99 17.38
C VAL A 202 38.22 1.08 16.70
N LEU A 203 36.93 1.25 17.02
CA LEU A 203 35.79 0.58 16.40
C LEU A 203 35.24 1.33 15.19
N MET A 204 35.80 2.49 14.83
CA MET A 204 35.30 3.34 13.75
C MET A 204 36.05 3.08 12.43
N LEU A 205 35.31 2.93 11.35
CA LEU A 205 35.84 2.84 9.99
C LEU A 205 36.17 4.26 9.49
N SER A 206 37.44 4.66 9.59
CA SER A 206 37.86 6.03 9.26
C SER A 206 37.49 6.44 7.83
N THR A 207 37.55 5.52 6.86
CA THR A 207 37.12 5.73 5.48
C THR A 207 35.64 6.10 5.36
N HIS A 208 34.78 5.54 6.21
CA HIS A 208 33.36 5.88 6.29
C HIS A 208 33.20 7.28 6.92
N THR A 209 33.91 7.55 8.02
CA THR A 209 33.91 8.85 8.72
C THR A 209 34.38 10.01 7.83
N ASP A 210 35.49 9.85 7.10
CA ASP A 210 36.02 10.85 6.16
C ASP A 210 35.03 11.12 5.01
N THR A 211 34.37 10.08 4.51
CA THR A 211 33.38 10.16 3.43
C THR A 211 32.15 10.92 3.87
N LEU A 212 31.54 10.56 5.02
CA LEU A 212 30.36 11.25 5.54
C LEU A 212 30.67 12.72 5.86
N SER A 213 31.81 13.02 6.48
CA SER A 213 32.26 14.40 6.76
C SER A 213 32.37 15.25 5.48
N ARG A 214 32.87 14.66 4.38
CA ARG A 214 32.94 15.33 3.06
C ARG A 214 31.55 15.62 2.48
N ILE A 215 30.60 14.71 2.66
CA ILE A 215 29.22 14.86 2.18
C ILE A 215 28.53 16.00 2.95
N GLU A 216 28.56 15.96 4.28
CA GLU A 216 27.94 16.99 5.14
C GLU A 216 28.48 18.40 4.87
N SER A 217 29.79 18.53 4.60
CA SER A 217 30.43 19.81 4.25
C SER A 217 29.97 20.44 2.92
N ARG A 218 29.33 19.65 2.05
CA ARG A 218 28.64 20.14 0.84
C ARG A 218 27.20 20.48 1.16
N LEU A 219 26.49 19.54 1.80
CA LEU A 219 25.06 19.65 2.16
C LEU A 219 24.72 20.97 2.85
N ALA A 220 25.56 21.39 3.80
CA ALA A 220 25.39 22.62 4.58
C ALA A 220 25.26 23.91 3.75
N LYS A 221 25.72 23.92 2.48
CA LYS A 221 25.67 25.10 1.60
C LYS A 221 24.29 25.31 0.97
N ASP A 222 23.55 24.23 0.74
CA ASP A 222 22.22 24.24 0.13
C ASP A 222 21.11 24.10 1.19
N HIS A 223 21.40 23.45 2.33
CA HIS A 223 20.49 23.33 3.47
C HIS A 223 19.98 24.69 3.95
N GLU A 224 20.87 25.66 4.20
CA GLU A 224 20.48 27.03 4.61
C GLU A 224 19.57 27.73 3.59
N PHE A 225 19.80 27.50 2.29
CA PHE A 225 18.95 28.06 1.23
C PHE A 225 17.54 27.44 1.24
N TYR A 226 17.44 26.12 1.32
CA TYR A 226 16.14 25.42 1.31
C TYR A 226 15.36 25.58 2.61
N ALA A 227 16.03 25.65 3.77
CA ALA A 227 15.41 25.97 5.05
C ALA A 227 14.82 27.40 5.07
N ALA A 228 15.45 28.34 4.35
CA ALA A 228 14.99 29.72 4.21
C ALA A 228 13.87 29.92 3.15
N VAL A 229 13.44 28.87 2.43
CA VAL A 229 12.33 28.99 1.47
C VAL A 229 11.01 29.25 2.20
N SER A 230 10.39 30.39 1.90
CA SER A 230 9.09 30.79 2.44
C SER A 230 8.11 31.18 1.34
N ASP A 231 6.81 31.00 1.61
CA ASP A 231 5.76 31.70 0.86
C ASP A 231 5.57 33.14 1.41
N THR A 232 5.37 34.06 0.48
CA THR A 232 4.75 35.38 0.70
C THR A 232 3.54 35.35 1.63
N SER A 233 2.66 34.35 1.50
CA SER A 233 1.46 34.25 2.35
C SER A 233 1.84 33.95 3.80
N GLU A 234 2.73 32.98 4.04
CA GLU A 234 3.30 32.66 5.35
C GLU A 234 4.02 33.85 6.00
N ASP A 235 4.86 34.57 5.24
CA ASP A 235 5.64 35.71 5.73
C ASP A 235 4.71 36.88 6.12
N SER A 236 3.69 37.14 5.31
CA SER A 236 2.68 38.18 5.56
C SER A 236 1.81 37.84 6.76
N ALA A 237 1.35 36.58 6.85
CA ALA A 237 0.56 36.10 7.98
C ALA A 237 1.35 36.10 9.29
N ALA A 238 2.60 35.62 9.30
CA ALA A 238 3.49 35.67 10.46
C ALA A 238 3.73 37.11 10.95
N THR A 239 3.87 38.06 10.01
CA THR A 239 4.00 39.49 10.31
C THR A 239 2.70 40.05 10.92
N PHE A 240 1.55 39.78 10.30
CA PHE A 240 0.23 40.22 10.77
C PHE A 240 -0.12 39.68 12.16
N VAL A 241 0.09 38.38 12.39
CA VAL A 241 -0.17 37.73 13.69
C VAL A 241 0.76 38.29 14.77
N SER A 242 2.03 38.57 14.43
CA SER A 242 2.97 39.20 15.36
C SER A 242 2.55 40.64 15.70
N SER A 243 2.13 41.45 14.73
CA SER A 243 1.74 42.86 14.98
C SER A 243 0.43 43.01 15.75
N HIS A 244 -0.51 42.07 15.60
CA HIS A 244 -1.81 42.13 16.28
C HIS A 244 -1.81 41.51 17.70
N GLY A 245 -0.69 40.94 18.15
CA GLY A 245 -0.50 40.47 19.53
C GLY A 245 -0.53 38.96 19.72
N GLY A 246 -0.17 38.19 18.68
CA GLY A 246 0.02 36.74 18.74
C GLY A 246 -1.22 35.92 18.35
N VAL A 247 -0.97 34.63 18.10
CA VAL A 247 -1.92 33.65 17.55
C VAL A 247 -3.25 33.68 18.29
N GLU A 248 -3.22 33.56 19.62
CA GLU A 248 -4.42 33.52 20.47
C GLU A 248 -5.32 34.75 20.32
N LYS A 249 -4.72 35.95 20.22
CA LYS A 249 -5.48 37.19 20.12
C LYS A 249 -6.13 37.36 18.73
N VAL A 250 -5.50 36.85 17.67
CA VAL A 250 -6.11 36.78 16.34
C VAL A 250 -7.21 35.71 16.30
N ARG A 251 -6.94 34.50 16.83
CA ARG A 251 -7.86 33.36 16.90
C ARG A 251 -9.20 33.68 17.57
N MET A 252 -9.16 34.50 18.62
CA MET A 252 -10.35 34.88 19.40
C MET A 252 -11.14 36.07 18.81
N SER A 253 -10.72 36.64 17.68
CA SER A 253 -11.31 37.85 17.10
C SER A 253 -11.69 37.64 15.64
N ASP A 254 -12.98 37.48 15.34
CA ASP A 254 -13.48 37.30 13.96
C ASP A 254 -13.05 38.46 13.05
N GLU A 255 -13.05 39.69 13.57
CA GLU A 255 -12.58 40.89 12.87
C GLU A 255 -11.11 40.80 12.42
N LEU A 256 -10.25 40.09 13.18
CA LEU A 256 -8.83 39.89 12.84
C LEU A 256 -8.64 38.65 11.95
N LEU A 257 -9.51 37.64 12.05
CA LEU A 257 -9.52 36.50 11.13
C LEU A 257 -9.98 36.90 9.74
N GLU A 258 -11.00 37.76 9.62
CA GLU A 258 -11.49 38.31 8.35
C GLU A 258 -10.44 39.22 7.70
N GLN A 259 -9.75 40.06 8.48
CA GLN A 259 -8.62 40.86 8.00
C GLN A 259 -7.43 39.98 7.56
N LEU A 260 -7.10 38.92 8.30
CA LEU A 260 -6.06 37.97 7.92
C LEU A 260 -6.42 37.26 6.62
N ALA A 261 -7.63 36.70 6.51
CA ALA A 261 -8.13 36.02 5.32
C ALA A 261 -8.09 36.94 4.08
N THR A 262 -8.60 38.17 4.22
CA THR A 262 -8.55 39.21 3.16
C THR A 262 -7.10 39.55 2.76
N THR A 263 -6.17 39.57 3.72
CA THR A 263 -4.73 39.85 3.46
C THR A 263 -4.05 38.74 2.67
N VAL A 264 -4.50 37.48 2.80
CA VAL A 264 -3.92 36.31 2.11
C VAL A 264 -4.73 35.85 0.88
N GLY A 265 -5.88 36.47 0.61
CA GLY A 265 -6.74 36.15 -0.54
C GLY A 265 -7.67 34.95 -0.32
N GLU A 266 -7.91 34.55 0.93
CA GLU A 266 -8.78 33.43 1.31
C GLU A 266 -10.18 33.91 1.72
N SER A 267 -11.19 33.04 1.61
CA SER A 267 -12.55 33.32 2.08
C SER A 267 -12.79 32.71 3.47
N LEU A 268 -13.49 33.46 4.34
CA LEU A 268 -13.76 33.05 5.71
C LEU A 268 -15.14 32.37 5.82
N THR A 269 -15.18 31.03 5.73
CA THR A 269 -16.42 30.27 5.93
C THR A 269 -16.71 30.00 7.42
N PRO A 270 -17.97 29.77 7.83
CA PRO A 270 -18.30 29.36 9.20
C PRO A 270 -17.57 28.09 9.65
N SER A 271 -17.33 27.15 8.72
CA SER A 271 -16.56 25.92 8.98
C SER A 271 -15.07 26.21 9.23
N ILE A 272 -14.44 27.14 8.50
CA ILE A 272 -13.07 27.59 8.76
C ILE A 272 -12.99 28.31 10.12
N ILE A 273 -13.94 29.19 10.44
CA ILE A 273 -14.01 29.86 11.76
C ILE A 273 -14.10 28.81 12.88
N ARG A 274 -14.93 27.77 12.72
CA ARG A 274 -15.05 26.68 13.69
C ARG A 274 -13.74 25.90 13.82
N ALA A 275 -13.13 25.46 12.72
CA ALA A 275 -11.86 24.71 12.72
C ALA A 275 -10.64 25.51 13.26
N ILE A 276 -10.71 26.85 13.25
CA ILE A 276 -9.71 27.74 13.86
C ILE A 276 -9.99 27.98 15.36
N LYS A 277 -11.26 28.06 15.77
CA LYS A 277 -11.68 28.30 17.16
C LYS A 277 -11.87 27.05 18.00
N GLU A 278 -12.01 25.88 17.37
CA GLU A 278 -11.92 24.58 18.02
C GLU A 278 -10.65 24.55 18.90
N GLY A 279 -10.79 24.05 20.13
CA GLY A 279 -9.75 24.17 21.15
C GLY A 279 -8.43 23.57 20.65
N ALA A 280 -7.34 24.34 20.67
CA ALA A 280 -6.05 23.88 20.12
C ALA A 280 -5.58 22.56 20.76
N GLU A 281 -5.93 22.34 22.03
CA GLU A 281 -5.68 21.07 22.74
C GLU A 281 -6.47 19.89 22.16
N GLU A 282 -7.70 20.10 21.71
CA GLU A 282 -8.55 19.06 21.12
C GLU A 282 -8.16 18.78 19.66
N ALA A 283 -7.88 19.83 18.88
CA ALA A 283 -7.30 19.68 17.55
C ALA A 283 -5.93 18.96 17.59
N PHE A 284 -5.09 19.28 18.58
CA PHE A 284 -3.82 18.60 18.80
C PHE A 284 -4.01 17.11 19.17
N LYS A 285 -4.95 16.79 20.08
CA LYS A 285 -5.29 15.39 20.41
C LYS A 285 -5.82 14.61 19.19
N GLN A 286 -6.69 15.21 18.39
CA GLN A 286 -7.22 14.56 17.19
C GLN A 286 -6.10 14.29 16.17
N SER A 287 -5.24 15.27 15.91
CA SER A 287 -4.09 15.12 15.01
C SER A 287 -3.09 14.09 15.52
N GLN A 288 -2.79 14.09 16.83
CA GLN A 288 -1.96 13.06 17.47
C GLN A 288 -2.57 11.66 17.36
N ALA A 289 -3.89 11.51 17.52
CA ALA A 289 -4.58 10.23 17.37
C ALA A 289 -4.57 9.72 15.91
N SER A 290 -4.78 10.63 14.94
CA SER A 290 -4.62 10.35 13.51
C SER A 290 -3.21 9.86 13.19
N PHE A 291 -2.18 10.63 13.59
CA PHE A 291 -0.79 10.25 13.43
C PHE A 291 -0.49 8.88 14.04
N MET A 292 -0.87 8.66 15.30
CA MET A 292 -0.56 7.41 16.00
C MET A 292 -1.22 6.19 15.36
N LEU A 293 -2.43 6.33 14.80
CA LEU A 293 -3.09 5.27 14.05
C LEU A 293 -2.35 4.96 12.75
N LYS A 294 -2.04 6.00 11.95
CA LYS A 294 -1.28 5.87 10.69
C LYS A 294 0.12 5.29 10.91
N PHE A 295 0.83 5.77 11.92
CA PHE A 295 2.17 5.34 12.28
C PHE A 295 2.20 3.90 12.79
N GLN A 296 1.19 3.48 13.57
CA GLN A 296 1.06 2.08 13.97
C GLN A 296 0.78 1.17 12.76
N PHE A 297 -0.11 1.58 11.84
CA PHE A 297 -0.36 0.83 10.60
C PHE A 297 0.90 0.73 9.73
N ALA A 298 1.61 1.84 9.51
CA ALA A 298 2.87 1.85 8.75
C ALA A 298 4.01 1.09 9.44
N LEU A 299 3.95 0.87 10.77
CA LEU A 299 4.85 -0.05 11.48
C LEU A 299 4.44 -1.51 11.29
N GLU A 300 3.15 -1.84 11.36
CA GLU A 300 2.61 -3.19 11.14
C GLU A 300 2.97 -3.70 9.74
N GLN A 301 2.86 -2.82 8.74
CA GLN A 301 3.29 -3.02 7.35
C GLN A 301 4.83 -3.09 7.15
N ARG A 302 5.64 -2.99 8.21
CA ARG A 302 7.12 -3.07 8.18
C ARG A 302 7.67 -4.24 8.99
N ILE A 303 6.80 -5.10 9.52
CA ILE A 303 7.18 -6.32 10.23
C ILE A 303 7.20 -7.47 9.22
N ASP A 304 8.40 -7.74 8.68
CA ASP A 304 8.96 -9.08 8.38
C ASP A 304 10.09 -9.08 7.31
N GLU A 305 10.57 -7.91 6.87
CA GLU A 305 11.89 -7.82 6.20
C GLU A 305 13.05 -7.81 7.23
N SER A 306 14.07 -8.64 7.00
CA SER A 306 15.24 -8.85 7.88
C SER A 306 16.40 -9.48 7.10
N GLN A 307 17.67 -9.23 7.46
CA GLN A 307 18.83 -9.83 6.77
C GLN A 307 18.87 -11.38 6.80
N GLU A 308 18.16 -12.01 7.73
CA GLU A 308 18.03 -13.47 7.79
C GLU A 308 17.24 -14.04 6.60
N MET A 309 16.33 -13.24 6.03
CA MET A 309 15.62 -13.49 4.77
C MET A 309 16.63 -13.72 3.63
N ILE A 310 17.43 -12.71 3.31
CA ILE A 310 18.47 -12.74 2.26
C ILE A 310 19.45 -13.90 2.49
N LEU A 311 19.85 -14.14 3.74
CA LEU A 311 20.79 -15.21 4.07
C LEU A 311 20.19 -16.62 3.94
N ASN A 312 18.87 -16.80 3.92
CA ASN A 312 18.22 -18.11 3.77
C ASN A 312 17.75 -18.36 2.34
N GLU A 313 17.20 -17.34 1.67
CA GLU A 313 16.92 -17.34 0.24
C GLU A 313 18.14 -17.77 -0.58
N LEU A 314 19.32 -17.20 -0.29
CA LEU A 314 20.58 -17.50 -0.98
C LEU A 314 21.09 -18.94 -0.77
N LYS A 315 20.50 -19.72 0.13
CA LYS A 315 20.92 -21.10 0.46
C LYS A 315 19.97 -22.17 -0.10
N SER A 316 18.66 -22.00 0.06
CA SER A 316 17.67 -23.02 -0.33
C SER A 316 16.64 -22.54 -1.36
N GLY A 317 16.38 -21.23 -1.46
CA GLY A 317 15.42 -20.62 -2.39
C GLY A 317 14.35 -19.76 -1.71
N PRO A 318 13.54 -19.00 -2.48
CA PRO A 318 12.61 -18.00 -1.93
C PRO A 318 11.51 -18.57 -1.02
N TYR A 319 11.10 -19.82 -1.20
CA TYR A 319 10.13 -20.47 -0.31
C TYR A 319 10.63 -20.59 1.15
N GLU A 320 11.92 -20.37 1.43
CA GLU A 320 12.40 -20.29 2.82
C GLU A 320 11.78 -19.12 3.60
N LEU A 321 11.38 -18.06 2.89
CA LEU A 321 10.86 -16.83 3.47
C LEU A 321 9.40 -16.95 3.94
N ILE A 322 8.72 -18.03 3.57
CA ILE A 322 7.36 -18.35 4.05
C ILE A 322 7.41 -18.76 5.52
N HIS A 323 6.59 -18.14 6.36
CA HIS A 323 6.61 -18.36 7.81
C HIS A 323 5.78 -19.56 8.28
N ASP A 324 4.61 -19.82 7.67
CA ASP A 324 3.76 -20.95 8.05
C ASP A 324 4.28 -22.28 7.44
N PRO A 325 4.47 -23.34 8.25
CA PRO A 325 5.11 -24.58 7.79
C PRO A 325 4.23 -25.42 6.86
N ASP A 326 2.90 -25.39 6.99
CA ASP A 326 2.01 -26.09 6.06
C ASP A 326 2.03 -25.37 4.69
N VAL A 327 1.95 -24.03 4.70
CA VAL A 327 2.04 -23.20 3.48
C VAL A 327 3.39 -23.33 2.78
N LYS A 328 4.48 -23.42 3.54
CA LYS A 328 5.85 -23.59 3.04
C LYS A 328 6.02 -24.92 2.29
N GLU A 329 5.50 -26.01 2.83
CA GLU A 329 5.45 -27.30 2.11
C GLU A 329 4.46 -27.27 0.94
N ILE A 330 3.31 -26.59 1.04
CA ILE A 330 2.40 -26.41 -0.12
C ILE A 330 3.15 -25.74 -1.28
N TRP A 331 3.85 -24.63 -1.04
CA TRP A 331 4.61 -23.91 -2.07
C TRP A 331 5.68 -24.81 -2.70
N LYS A 332 6.52 -25.43 -1.87
CA LYS A 332 7.61 -26.32 -2.26
C LYS A 332 7.16 -27.57 -3.05
N ASN A 333 5.95 -28.09 -2.80
CA ASN A 333 5.42 -29.26 -3.50
C ASN A 333 4.52 -28.90 -4.71
N THR A 334 3.94 -27.70 -4.74
CA THR A 334 3.17 -27.17 -5.88
C THR A 334 4.10 -26.74 -7.02
N VAL A 335 5.20 -26.10 -6.65
CA VAL A 335 6.13 -25.48 -7.58
C VAL A 335 7.23 -26.50 -7.94
N SER A 336 7.33 -26.85 -9.23
CA SER A 336 8.28 -27.89 -9.66
C SER A 336 9.73 -27.60 -9.26
N THR A 337 10.58 -28.63 -9.20
CA THR A 337 12.01 -28.49 -8.83
C THR A 337 12.83 -27.56 -9.73
N ARG A 338 12.29 -27.13 -10.88
CA ARG A 338 12.89 -26.10 -11.76
C ARG A 338 12.44 -24.68 -11.39
N ALA A 339 11.23 -24.56 -10.85
CA ALA A 339 10.52 -23.33 -10.53
C ALA A 339 10.57 -22.98 -9.03
N ALA A 340 11.06 -23.85 -8.14
CA ALA A 340 11.24 -23.58 -6.70
C ALA A 340 12.27 -22.47 -6.34
N LYS A 341 12.54 -21.60 -7.32
CA LYS A 341 13.33 -20.37 -7.29
C LYS A 341 12.49 -19.13 -7.66
N GLU A 342 11.20 -19.31 -7.93
CA GLU A 342 10.24 -18.26 -8.26
C GLU A 342 9.64 -17.70 -6.96
N SER A 343 9.56 -16.37 -6.87
CA SER A 343 9.01 -15.64 -5.72
C SER A 343 7.48 -15.47 -5.78
N SER A 344 6.84 -15.95 -6.85
CA SER A 344 5.39 -15.97 -7.02
C SER A 344 4.93 -17.22 -7.76
N VAL A 345 3.65 -17.58 -7.57
CA VAL A 345 3.01 -18.79 -8.12
C VAL A 345 1.67 -18.42 -8.70
N LYS A 346 1.23 -19.08 -9.79
CA LYS A 346 -0.12 -18.84 -10.33
C LYS A 346 -1.17 -19.24 -9.30
N ARG A 347 -2.07 -18.32 -8.97
CA ARG A 347 -3.13 -18.45 -7.95
C ARG A 347 -3.85 -19.80 -7.97
N ARG A 348 -4.31 -20.24 -9.15
CA ARG A 348 -4.97 -21.55 -9.32
C ARG A 348 -4.07 -22.74 -8.96
N GLN A 349 -2.80 -22.72 -9.37
CA GLN A 349 -1.86 -23.82 -9.08
C GLN A 349 -1.62 -23.94 -7.57
N PHE A 350 -1.46 -22.81 -6.88
CA PHE A 350 -1.33 -22.77 -5.42
C PHE A 350 -2.56 -23.36 -4.70
N ILE A 351 -3.77 -23.01 -5.15
CA ILE A 351 -5.02 -23.53 -4.57
C ILE A 351 -5.20 -25.04 -4.84
N ASP A 352 -4.93 -25.50 -6.06
CA ASP A 352 -4.97 -26.92 -6.42
C ASP A 352 -3.95 -27.73 -5.60
N GLY A 353 -2.73 -27.21 -5.41
CA GLY A 353 -1.68 -27.81 -4.57
C GLY A 353 -2.01 -27.81 -3.07
N MET A 354 -2.59 -26.72 -2.55
CA MET A 354 -3.08 -26.61 -1.17
C MET A 354 -4.19 -27.63 -0.88
N ASN A 355 -5.16 -27.74 -1.78
CA ASN A 355 -6.25 -28.70 -1.72
C ASN A 355 -5.72 -30.14 -1.73
N TYR A 356 -4.73 -30.45 -2.59
CA TYR A 356 -4.05 -31.75 -2.62
C TYR A 356 -3.31 -32.06 -1.30
N TYR A 357 -2.51 -31.11 -0.80
CA TYR A 357 -1.73 -31.24 0.43
C TYR A 357 -2.62 -31.54 1.65
N PHE A 358 -3.65 -30.72 1.92
CA PHE A 358 -4.52 -30.96 3.06
C PHE A 358 -5.36 -32.24 2.91
N ASN A 359 -5.74 -32.63 1.69
CA ASN A 359 -6.36 -33.95 1.45
C ASN A 359 -5.43 -35.12 1.80
N ILE A 360 -4.11 -34.97 1.65
CA ILE A 360 -3.13 -35.96 2.13
C ILE A 360 -3.04 -35.93 3.66
N GLN A 361 -2.92 -34.75 4.27
CA GLN A 361 -2.80 -34.64 5.73
C GLN A 361 -4.03 -35.18 6.47
N PHE A 362 -5.25 -34.92 5.97
CA PHE A 362 -6.48 -35.52 6.52
C PHE A 362 -6.51 -37.05 6.37
N LYS A 363 -5.97 -37.61 5.26
CA LYS A 363 -5.87 -39.07 5.08
C LYS A 363 -4.85 -39.70 6.01
N LYS A 364 -3.66 -39.10 6.16
CA LYS A 364 -2.59 -39.55 7.07
C LYS A 364 -3.07 -39.58 8.52
N TYR A 365 -3.60 -38.45 9.00
CA TYR A 365 -4.15 -38.34 10.34
C TYR A 365 -5.21 -39.42 10.61
N LYS A 366 -6.11 -39.68 9.66
CA LYS A 366 -7.17 -40.69 9.79
C LYS A 366 -6.64 -42.13 9.79
N ALA A 367 -5.49 -42.40 9.17
CA ALA A 367 -4.82 -43.70 9.27
C ALA A 367 -4.12 -43.87 10.64
N GLU A 368 -3.37 -42.85 11.06
CA GLU A 368 -2.60 -42.82 12.32
C GLU A 368 -3.51 -42.86 13.56
N HIS A 369 -4.65 -42.17 13.52
CA HIS A 369 -5.57 -41.99 14.66
C HIS A 369 -6.78 -42.93 14.60
N HIS A 370 -6.58 -44.19 14.19
CA HIS A 370 -7.59 -45.27 14.28
C HIS A 370 -8.95 -44.92 13.63
N ARG A 371 -8.92 -44.31 12.43
CA ARG A 371 -10.09 -43.78 11.68
C ARG A 371 -10.78 -42.56 12.28
N ALA A 372 -10.29 -41.98 13.38
CA ALA A 372 -10.76 -40.69 13.87
C ALA A 372 -10.44 -39.57 12.87
N GLU A 373 -11.25 -38.50 12.86
CA GLU A 373 -11.02 -37.35 11.99
C GLU A 373 -10.31 -36.20 12.74
N ARG A 374 -9.49 -35.43 12.02
CA ARG A 374 -8.93 -34.17 12.53
C ARG A 374 -10.07 -33.17 12.76
N GLU A 375 -10.01 -32.34 13.79
CA GLU A 375 -11.14 -31.46 14.19
C GLU A 375 -11.64 -30.55 13.04
N ASP A 376 -10.71 -30.15 12.18
CA ASP A 376 -10.88 -29.32 11.00
C ASP A 376 -11.20 -30.09 9.69
N SER A 377 -11.39 -31.41 9.72
CA SER A 377 -11.68 -32.23 8.52
C SER A 377 -12.85 -31.73 7.68
N TRP A 378 -13.87 -31.16 8.34
CA TRP A 378 -15.06 -30.56 7.74
C TRP A 378 -14.76 -29.48 6.69
N THR A 379 -13.63 -28.75 6.85
CA THR A 379 -13.19 -27.70 5.91
C THR A 379 -12.91 -28.26 4.51
N LYS A 380 -12.55 -29.54 4.39
CA LYS A 380 -12.40 -30.24 3.11
C LYS A 380 -13.66 -30.10 2.24
N GLY A 381 -14.85 -30.20 2.84
CA GLY A 381 -16.14 -30.07 2.16
C GLY A 381 -16.42 -28.66 1.62
N ILE A 382 -15.53 -27.69 1.87
CA ILE A 382 -15.54 -26.34 1.31
C ILE A 382 -14.34 -26.19 0.37
N ILE A 383 -13.11 -26.39 0.85
CA ILE A 383 -11.86 -26.17 0.09
C ILE A 383 -11.78 -27.02 -1.19
N SER A 384 -12.36 -28.22 -1.21
CA SER A 384 -12.34 -29.07 -2.41
C SER A 384 -13.42 -28.72 -3.45
N LYS A 385 -14.32 -27.76 -3.18
CA LYS A 385 -15.36 -27.32 -4.12
C LYS A 385 -14.82 -26.16 -4.98
N VAL A 386 -14.59 -26.43 -6.27
CA VAL A 386 -13.93 -25.50 -7.22
C VAL A 386 -14.61 -24.12 -7.31
N HIS A 387 -15.92 -24.02 -7.06
CA HIS A 387 -16.63 -22.74 -7.07
C HIS A 387 -16.22 -21.77 -5.94
N PHE A 388 -15.54 -22.23 -4.89
CA PHE A 388 -14.94 -21.35 -3.87
C PHE A 388 -13.48 -20.99 -4.14
N HIS A 389 -12.84 -21.58 -5.17
CA HIS A 389 -11.46 -21.27 -5.53
C HIS A 389 -11.25 -19.81 -5.99
N PRO A 390 -12.21 -19.13 -6.65
CA PRO A 390 -12.12 -17.70 -6.88
C PRO A 390 -12.00 -16.89 -5.59
N ALA A 391 -12.88 -17.13 -4.60
CA ALA A 391 -12.87 -16.41 -3.32
C ALA A 391 -11.59 -16.68 -2.50
N ILE A 392 -11.12 -17.93 -2.44
CA ILE A 392 -9.82 -18.28 -1.82
C ILE A 392 -8.66 -17.55 -2.54
N GLY A 393 -8.71 -17.50 -3.87
CA GLY A 393 -7.68 -16.84 -4.68
C GLY A 393 -7.67 -15.34 -4.47
N ASP A 394 -8.80 -14.68 -4.69
CA ASP A 394 -8.99 -13.26 -4.45
C ASP A 394 -8.58 -12.88 -3.02
N ALA A 395 -8.84 -13.70 -2.00
CA ALA A 395 -8.44 -13.41 -0.61
C ALA A 395 -6.92 -13.38 -0.33
N ILE A 396 -6.09 -13.85 -1.27
CA ILE A 396 -4.62 -13.88 -1.15
C ILE A 396 -3.96 -12.98 -2.20
N ASP A 397 -4.45 -13.04 -3.45
CA ASP A 397 -4.07 -12.23 -4.62
C ASP A 397 -4.58 -10.79 -4.43
N ASP A 398 -3.79 -9.95 -3.76
CA ASP A 398 -4.22 -8.65 -3.24
C ASP A 398 -4.09 -7.53 -4.28
N ASP A 399 -3.14 -7.66 -5.22
CA ASP A 399 -3.06 -6.82 -6.42
C ASP A 399 -4.00 -7.30 -7.55
N ALA A 400 -4.64 -8.46 -7.38
CA ALA A 400 -5.49 -9.14 -8.36
C ALA A 400 -4.79 -9.44 -9.70
N SER A 401 -3.47 -9.67 -9.67
CA SER A 401 -2.66 -10.07 -10.83
C SER A 401 -2.87 -11.52 -11.29
N GLY A 402 -3.55 -12.35 -10.51
CA GLY A 402 -3.71 -13.78 -10.79
C GLY A 402 -2.50 -14.64 -10.39
N TYR A 403 -1.52 -14.03 -9.73
CA TYR A 403 -0.40 -14.68 -9.07
C TYR A 403 -0.53 -14.48 -7.56
N ILE A 404 0.23 -15.25 -6.79
CA ILE A 404 0.40 -15.08 -5.34
C ILE A 404 1.90 -14.98 -5.11
N SER A 405 2.35 -13.88 -4.52
CA SER A 405 3.73 -13.68 -4.05
C SER A 405 3.94 -14.26 -2.64
N ILE A 406 5.21 -14.35 -2.24
CA ILE A 406 5.58 -14.75 -0.87
C ILE A 406 5.14 -13.71 0.16
N GLU A 407 5.16 -12.43 -0.20
CA GLU A 407 4.71 -11.32 0.63
C GLU A 407 3.21 -11.44 0.92
N GLU A 408 2.38 -11.53 -0.13
CA GLU A 408 0.93 -11.72 -0.02
C GLU A 408 0.53 -12.95 0.81
N ILE A 409 1.16 -14.11 0.60
CA ILE A 409 0.81 -15.30 1.39
C ILE A 409 1.28 -15.19 2.86
N ASN A 410 2.41 -14.53 3.13
CA ASN A 410 2.83 -14.26 4.50
C ASN A 410 1.86 -13.29 5.18
N ASP A 411 1.43 -12.23 4.50
CA ASP A 411 0.48 -11.23 5.02
C ASP A 411 -0.91 -11.82 5.26
N PHE A 412 -1.42 -12.61 4.31
CA PHE A 412 -2.63 -13.42 4.47
C PHE A 412 -2.56 -14.35 5.70
N MET A 413 -1.39 -14.95 5.96
CA MET A 413 -1.20 -15.82 7.12
C MET A 413 -0.92 -15.05 8.42
N ARG A 414 -0.35 -13.83 8.37
CA ARG A 414 -0.17 -12.94 9.53
C ARG A 414 -1.53 -12.45 10.07
N LYS A 415 -2.53 -12.30 9.21
CA LYS A 415 -3.93 -12.02 9.57
C LYS A 415 -4.66 -13.21 10.26
N LYS A 416 -4.14 -14.44 10.18
CA LYS A 416 -4.82 -15.65 10.70
C LYS A 416 -4.85 -15.67 12.24
N PRO A 417 -6.02 -15.92 12.88
CA PRO A 417 -6.07 -16.14 14.34
C PRO A 417 -5.17 -17.29 14.81
N GLU A 418 -4.48 -17.10 15.94
CA GLU A 418 -3.51 -18.08 16.50
C GLU A 418 -4.09 -19.48 16.67
N LYS A 419 -5.35 -19.56 17.12
CA LYS A 419 -6.07 -20.80 17.44
C LYS A 419 -6.68 -21.49 16.22
N TRP A 420 -6.66 -20.85 15.06
CA TRP A 420 -7.24 -21.40 13.83
C TRP A 420 -6.18 -22.15 13.02
N THR A 421 -6.54 -23.34 12.55
CA THR A 421 -5.73 -24.09 11.59
C THR A 421 -5.77 -23.44 10.20
N VAL A 422 -4.77 -23.71 9.36
CA VAL A 422 -4.74 -23.19 7.99
C VAL A 422 -6.01 -23.57 7.20
N PRO A 423 -6.54 -24.82 7.27
CA PRO A 423 -7.82 -25.14 6.64
C PRO A 423 -9.03 -24.37 7.17
N GLN A 424 -9.09 -24.03 8.46
CA GLN A 424 -10.17 -23.20 9.02
C GLN A 424 -10.11 -21.76 8.49
N TRP A 425 -8.92 -21.21 8.37
CA TRP A 425 -8.68 -19.87 7.79
C TRP A 425 -9.08 -19.81 6.31
N VAL A 426 -8.58 -20.74 5.51
CA VAL A 426 -8.91 -20.84 4.07
C VAL A 426 -10.41 -21.10 3.87
N ALA A 427 -11.05 -21.92 4.71
CA ALA A 427 -12.50 -22.14 4.65
C ALA A 427 -13.32 -20.88 5.01
N TYR A 428 -12.82 -20.00 5.89
CA TYR A 428 -13.48 -18.71 6.15
C TYR A 428 -13.44 -17.81 4.91
N TRP A 429 -12.29 -17.68 4.26
CA TRP A 429 -12.19 -16.87 3.02
C TRP A 429 -12.93 -17.49 1.83
N ALA A 430 -13.06 -18.82 1.81
CA ALA A 430 -13.86 -19.55 0.84
C ALA A 430 -15.39 -19.32 0.94
N TYR A 431 -15.90 -18.81 2.07
CA TYR A 431 -17.35 -18.77 2.33
C TYR A 431 -17.81 -17.77 3.41
N GLY A 432 -17.13 -17.77 4.56
CA GLY A 432 -17.49 -16.99 5.73
C GLY A 432 -17.45 -15.47 5.51
N TRP A 433 -16.45 -14.97 4.78
CA TRP A 433 -16.34 -13.55 4.40
C TRP A 433 -17.55 -13.09 3.57
N ASP A 434 -17.94 -13.86 2.55
CA ASP A 434 -19.12 -13.59 1.73
C ASP A 434 -20.43 -13.63 2.54
N ALA A 435 -20.58 -14.66 3.37
CA ALA A 435 -21.75 -14.80 4.24
C ALA A 435 -21.84 -13.65 5.26
N ASP A 436 -20.71 -13.11 5.72
CA ASP A 436 -20.66 -11.91 6.57
C ASP A 436 -21.00 -10.63 5.79
N ASN A 437 -20.56 -10.51 4.54
CA ASN A 437 -20.93 -9.39 3.67
C ASN A 437 -22.43 -9.37 3.33
N GLN A 438 -23.08 -10.52 3.16
CA GLN A 438 -24.55 -10.61 3.07
C GLN A 438 -25.24 -10.10 4.35
N LEU A 439 -24.71 -10.41 5.54
CA LEU A 439 -25.20 -9.87 6.82
C LEU A 439 -25.00 -8.34 6.92
N TYR A 440 -23.90 -7.80 6.39
CA TYR A 440 -23.67 -6.36 6.33
C TYR A 440 -24.59 -5.64 5.33
N LYS A 441 -24.86 -6.24 4.16
CA LYS A 441 -25.86 -5.79 3.19
C LYS A 441 -27.24 -5.64 3.83
N GLU A 442 -27.70 -6.63 4.59
CA GLU A 442 -28.97 -6.52 5.34
C GLU A 442 -28.96 -5.34 6.33
N ARG A 443 -27.89 -5.19 7.12
CA ARG A 443 -27.73 -4.10 8.08
C ARG A 443 -27.73 -2.73 7.39
N ILE A 444 -27.01 -2.58 6.28
CA ILE A 444 -26.96 -1.34 5.47
C ILE A 444 -28.36 -0.98 4.97
N ILE A 445 -29.04 -1.90 4.28
CA ILE A 445 -30.39 -1.66 3.70
C ILE A 445 -31.41 -1.34 4.80
N LYS A 446 -31.38 -2.06 5.92
CA LYS A 446 -32.23 -1.81 7.10
C LYS A 446 -31.98 -0.42 7.70
N THR A 447 -30.74 0.01 7.78
CA THR A 447 -30.36 1.31 8.36
C THR A 447 -30.77 2.47 7.45
N TYR A 448 -30.58 2.35 6.13
CA TYR A 448 -31.12 3.31 5.17
C TYR A 448 -32.66 3.38 5.21
N THR A 449 -33.34 2.24 5.33
CA THR A 449 -34.80 2.18 5.54
C THR A 449 -35.25 2.88 6.84
N GLN A 450 -34.37 2.98 7.86
CA GLN A 450 -34.65 3.75 9.08
C GLN A 450 -34.37 5.25 8.90
N LEU A 451 -33.33 5.64 8.16
CA LEU A 451 -33.07 7.03 7.78
C LEU A 451 -34.21 7.62 6.93
N GLN A 452 -34.72 6.87 5.94
CA GLN A 452 -35.90 7.27 5.15
C GLN A 452 -37.12 7.57 6.05
N LYS A 453 -37.35 6.74 7.08
CA LYS A 453 -38.45 6.96 8.05
C LYS A 453 -38.24 8.19 8.94
N LEU A 454 -36.99 8.63 9.17
CA LEU A 454 -36.72 9.91 9.85
C LEU A 454 -37.00 11.11 8.95
N ARG A 455 -36.62 11.04 7.66
CA ARG A 455 -36.98 12.03 6.64
C ARG A 455 -38.51 12.18 6.54
N ASP A 456 -39.21 11.06 6.38
CA ASP A 456 -40.65 11.04 6.15
C ASP A 456 -41.48 11.43 7.38
N GLY A 457 -40.86 11.49 8.57
CA GLY A 457 -41.48 11.89 9.83
C GLY A 457 -41.76 13.39 9.99
N GLN A 458 -41.43 14.23 9.00
CA GLN A 458 -41.68 15.68 8.98
C GLN A 458 -41.10 16.45 10.20
N GLY A 459 -40.02 15.94 10.80
CA GLY A 459 -39.29 16.60 11.87
C GLY A 459 -38.35 17.71 11.35
N PRO A 460 -37.76 18.53 12.25
CA PRO A 460 -36.86 19.63 11.87
C PRO A 460 -35.55 19.18 11.17
N HIS A 461 -35.27 17.88 11.13
CA HIS A 461 -34.09 17.32 10.46
C HIS A 461 -34.45 16.64 9.13
N ALA A 462 -35.70 16.69 8.67
CA ALA A 462 -36.15 16.01 7.46
C ALA A 462 -35.33 16.40 6.22
N ASP A 463 -35.09 17.70 6.02
CA ASP A 463 -34.31 18.23 4.89
C ASP A 463 -32.82 17.84 4.98
N ILE A 464 -32.26 17.83 6.20
CA ILE A 464 -30.86 17.45 6.47
C ILE A 464 -30.66 15.95 6.16
N VAL A 465 -31.60 15.10 6.59
CA VAL A 465 -31.59 13.67 6.28
C VAL A 465 -31.85 13.43 4.78
N ALA A 466 -32.67 14.25 4.12
CA ALA A 466 -32.88 14.17 2.68
C ALA A 466 -31.59 14.44 1.89
N SER A 467 -30.79 15.45 2.26
CA SER A 467 -29.48 15.72 1.65
C SER A 467 -28.55 14.51 1.80
N TYR A 468 -28.33 14.04 3.03
CA TYR A 468 -27.50 12.87 3.31
C TYR A 468 -27.92 11.62 2.53
N LEU A 469 -29.24 11.35 2.44
CA LEU A 469 -29.77 10.23 1.66
C LEU A 469 -29.47 10.40 0.16
N SER A 470 -29.67 11.59 -0.39
CA SER A 470 -29.43 11.87 -1.82
C SER A 470 -27.97 11.69 -2.23
N GLU A 471 -27.03 11.94 -1.32
CA GLU A 471 -25.58 11.84 -1.58
C GLU A 471 -25.01 10.43 -1.27
N THR A 472 -25.70 9.60 -0.48
CA THR A 472 -25.12 8.34 0.04
C THR A 472 -25.94 7.07 -0.21
N GLU A 473 -27.29 7.11 -0.16
CA GLU A 473 -28.10 5.88 -0.14
C GLU A 473 -27.93 5.05 -1.41
N GLU A 474 -27.98 5.71 -2.57
CA GLU A 474 -27.91 5.01 -3.84
C GLU A 474 -26.54 4.36 -4.05
N ARG A 475 -25.46 5.14 -3.99
CA ARG A 475 -24.10 4.67 -4.27
C ARG A 475 -23.66 3.57 -3.28
N VAL A 476 -23.98 3.68 -1.99
CA VAL A 476 -23.66 2.63 -1.00
C VAL A 476 -24.53 1.39 -1.18
N THR A 477 -25.85 1.53 -1.43
CA THR A 477 -26.70 0.34 -1.57
C THR A 477 -26.54 -0.37 -2.91
N VAL A 478 -26.00 0.29 -3.95
CA VAL A 478 -25.60 -0.33 -5.22
C VAL A 478 -24.52 -1.39 -4.98
N PHE A 479 -23.37 -1.03 -4.37
CA PHE A 479 -22.35 -2.00 -3.97
C PHE A 479 -22.92 -3.13 -3.11
N ALA A 480 -23.65 -2.79 -2.03
CA ALA A 480 -24.17 -3.78 -1.10
C ALA A 480 -25.18 -4.76 -1.74
N LYS A 481 -25.96 -4.34 -2.75
CA LYS A 481 -26.93 -5.20 -3.43
C LYS A 481 -26.26 -6.19 -4.40
N SER A 482 -25.16 -5.79 -5.02
CA SER A 482 -24.41 -6.53 -6.05
C SER A 482 -23.96 -7.93 -5.63
N LEU A 483 -23.65 -8.12 -4.33
CA LEU A 483 -23.17 -9.38 -3.75
C LEU A 483 -24.07 -10.59 -4.06
N TYR A 484 -23.54 -11.61 -4.74
CA TYR A 484 -24.29 -12.80 -5.14
C TYR A 484 -24.70 -13.70 -3.96
N ASN A 485 -25.89 -14.29 -4.05
CA ASN A 485 -26.47 -15.12 -3.00
C ASN A 485 -25.67 -16.41 -2.79
N MET A 486 -25.20 -16.63 -1.57
CA MET A 486 -24.48 -17.85 -1.19
C MET A 486 -25.42 -19.06 -1.13
N ARG A 487 -24.88 -20.25 -1.42
CA ARG A 487 -25.56 -21.52 -1.14
C ARG A 487 -25.42 -21.87 0.35
N GLU A 488 -26.38 -22.60 0.89
CA GLU A 488 -26.29 -23.15 2.25
C GLU A 488 -25.15 -24.18 2.34
N LEU A 489 -24.54 -24.30 3.54
CA LEU A 489 -23.55 -25.34 3.83
C LEU A 489 -24.25 -26.59 4.39
N ASP A 490 -23.56 -27.73 4.31
CA ASP A 490 -23.95 -28.93 5.06
C ASP A 490 -24.08 -28.57 6.57
N PRO A 491 -25.17 -28.88 7.30
CA PRO A 491 -25.43 -28.30 8.64
C PRO A 491 -24.33 -28.53 9.69
N SER A 492 -23.54 -29.60 9.55
CA SER A 492 -22.38 -29.87 10.41
C SER A 492 -21.19 -28.94 10.14
N ALA A 493 -21.03 -28.51 8.88
CA ALA A 493 -20.07 -27.48 8.48
C ALA A 493 -20.59 -26.07 8.78
N GLU A 494 -21.89 -25.82 8.58
CA GLU A 494 -22.54 -24.54 8.89
C GLU A 494 -22.34 -24.13 10.35
N MET A 495 -22.70 -25.00 11.31
CA MET A 495 -22.54 -24.72 12.75
C MET A 495 -21.08 -24.43 13.15
N LYS A 496 -20.10 -25.05 12.47
CA LYS A 496 -18.67 -24.77 12.69
C LYS A 496 -18.24 -23.46 12.04
N MET A 497 -18.71 -23.18 10.82
CA MET A 497 -18.45 -21.94 10.09
C MET A 497 -19.00 -20.73 10.83
N ASP A 498 -20.24 -20.78 11.33
CA ASP A 498 -20.86 -19.68 12.08
C ASP A 498 -20.11 -19.33 13.37
N ARG A 499 -19.46 -20.32 14.01
CA ARG A 499 -18.57 -20.06 15.15
C ARG A 499 -17.32 -19.28 14.73
N LEU A 500 -16.68 -19.68 13.62
CA LEU A 500 -15.53 -18.94 13.07
C LEU A 500 -15.91 -17.52 12.66
N ARG A 501 -17.05 -17.38 11.96
CA ARG A 501 -17.62 -16.11 11.55
C ARG A 501 -17.88 -15.21 12.74
N GLU A 502 -18.62 -15.65 13.76
CA GLU A 502 -18.91 -14.79 14.93
C GLU A 502 -17.65 -14.38 15.69
N GLU A 503 -16.64 -15.25 15.81
CA GLU A 503 -15.34 -14.92 16.44
C GLU A 503 -14.62 -13.80 15.66
N LEU A 504 -14.38 -14.00 14.35
CA LEU A 504 -13.63 -13.05 13.54
C LEU A 504 -14.41 -11.76 13.25
N ARG A 505 -15.70 -11.86 12.93
CA ARG A 505 -16.60 -10.72 12.71
C ARG A 505 -16.69 -9.83 13.94
N THR A 506 -16.79 -10.41 15.14
CA THR A 506 -16.77 -9.66 16.40
C THR A 506 -15.42 -8.97 16.62
N ARG A 507 -14.31 -9.66 16.33
CA ARG A 507 -12.97 -9.07 16.40
C ARG A 507 -12.84 -7.87 15.46
N ASN A 508 -13.07 -8.08 14.17
CA ASN A 508 -12.90 -7.08 13.11
C ASN A 508 -13.82 -5.88 13.35
N GLU A 509 -15.08 -6.09 13.74
CA GLU A 509 -15.96 -4.99 14.12
C GLU A 509 -15.47 -4.21 15.33
N ASN A 510 -14.88 -4.86 16.33
CA ASN A 510 -14.36 -4.16 17.50
C ASN A 510 -13.08 -3.38 17.17
N GLU A 511 -12.18 -3.93 16.35
CA GLU A 511 -11.00 -3.22 15.85
C GLU A 511 -11.42 -1.99 15.01
N LEU A 512 -12.32 -2.14 14.04
CA LEU A 512 -12.90 -1.03 13.27
C LEU A 512 -13.56 0.02 14.18
N LYS A 513 -14.37 -0.40 15.18
CA LYS A 513 -15.00 0.52 16.16
C LYS A 513 -13.98 1.23 17.06
N MET A 514 -12.81 0.65 17.33
CA MET A 514 -11.75 1.31 18.10
C MET A 514 -10.99 2.31 17.24
N ARG A 515 -10.58 1.90 16.03
CA ARG A 515 -9.89 2.78 15.07
C ARG A 515 -10.76 3.97 14.67
N LEU A 516 -12.04 3.75 14.33
CA LEU A 516 -13.01 4.84 14.08
C LEU A 516 -13.13 5.81 15.26
N LYS A 517 -13.14 5.33 16.51
CA LYS A 517 -13.21 6.23 17.68
C LYS A 517 -11.96 7.10 17.81
N SER A 518 -10.77 6.59 17.48
CA SER A 518 -9.52 7.37 17.57
C SER A 518 -9.49 8.56 16.60
N VAL A 519 -10.12 8.44 15.42
CA VAL A 519 -10.31 9.53 14.45
C VAL A 519 -11.65 10.27 14.61
N ASN A 520 -12.32 10.13 15.77
CA ASN A 520 -13.63 10.71 16.07
C ASN A 520 -14.74 10.41 15.03
N HIS A 521 -14.64 9.26 14.34
CA HIS A 521 -15.48 8.80 13.24
C HIS A 521 -15.44 9.68 11.98
N LYS A 522 -14.49 10.63 11.87
CA LYS A 522 -14.25 11.37 10.63
C LYS A 522 -13.32 10.55 9.74
N LEU A 523 -13.65 10.41 8.46
CA LEU A 523 -12.77 9.76 7.48
C LEU A 523 -12.27 10.77 6.43
N ASP A 524 -11.01 10.59 6.07
CA ASP A 524 -10.34 11.18 4.91
C ASP A 524 -9.44 10.11 4.25
N TYR A 525 -8.96 10.40 3.04
CA TYR A 525 -8.17 9.45 2.24
C TYR A 525 -6.89 8.96 2.94
N SER A 526 -6.32 9.76 3.83
CA SER A 526 -5.04 9.45 4.50
C SER A 526 -5.20 8.64 5.78
N VAL A 527 -6.38 8.68 6.44
CA VAL A 527 -6.68 7.80 7.58
C VAL A 527 -7.31 6.47 7.16
N LEU A 528 -7.92 6.39 5.96
CA LEU A 528 -8.80 5.28 5.58
C LEU A 528 -8.14 3.90 5.73
N ALA A 529 -6.99 3.67 5.10
CA ALA A 529 -6.26 2.40 5.14
C ALA A 529 -5.82 2.00 6.57
N ALA A 530 -5.49 2.99 7.41
CA ALA A 530 -5.12 2.77 8.81
C ALA A 530 -6.35 2.51 9.70
N VAL A 531 -7.55 2.99 9.31
CA VAL A 531 -8.82 2.67 10.00
C VAL A 531 -9.31 1.27 9.62
N THR A 532 -9.24 0.88 8.36
CA THR A 532 -9.56 -0.47 7.89
C THR A 532 -8.54 -1.49 8.40
N GLY A 533 -7.26 -1.11 8.47
CA GLY A 533 -6.13 -2.02 8.75
C GLY A 533 -5.68 -2.81 7.52
N THR A 534 -6.01 -2.32 6.33
CA THR A 534 -5.72 -2.93 5.03
C THR A 534 -5.85 -1.85 3.95
N GLU A 535 -4.95 -1.83 2.97
CA GLU A 535 -5.03 -0.88 1.85
C GLU A 535 -6.13 -1.30 0.85
N ARG A 536 -6.48 -2.60 0.87
CA ARG A 536 -7.54 -3.19 0.07
C ARG A 536 -8.94 -2.89 0.61
N ILE A 537 -9.56 -1.87 0.04
CA ILE A 537 -10.82 -1.33 0.54
C ILE A 537 -12.01 -2.31 0.42
N GLU A 538 -12.04 -3.17 -0.60
CA GLU A 538 -13.12 -4.15 -0.78
C GLU A 538 -13.20 -5.19 0.35
N GLU A 539 -12.07 -5.53 0.99
CA GLU A 539 -12.00 -6.45 2.14
C GLU A 539 -12.89 -5.99 3.31
N THR A 540 -13.06 -4.67 3.46
CA THR A 540 -13.65 -4.01 4.63
C THR A 540 -14.79 -3.02 4.31
N PHE A 541 -15.12 -2.79 3.04
CA PHE A 541 -16.14 -1.84 2.61
C PHE A 541 -17.50 -2.07 3.29
N CYS A 542 -18.03 -3.29 3.22
CA CYS A 542 -19.34 -3.64 3.79
C CYS A 542 -19.42 -3.48 5.32
N PRO A 543 -18.49 -4.02 6.14
CA PRO A 543 -18.49 -3.74 7.58
C PRO A 543 -18.31 -2.26 7.90
N LEU A 544 -17.41 -1.54 7.21
CA LEU A 544 -17.17 -0.12 7.46
C LEU A 544 -18.41 0.74 7.13
N ALA A 545 -19.02 0.54 5.96
CA ALA A 545 -20.27 1.19 5.57
C ALA A 545 -21.41 0.88 6.55
N SER A 546 -21.55 -0.38 6.99
CA SER A 546 -22.54 -0.76 7.99
C SER A 546 -22.34 -0.01 9.32
N LEU A 547 -21.10 0.20 9.77
CA LEU A 547 -20.79 0.94 11.00
C LEU A 547 -21.01 2.44 10.85
N LEU A 548 -20.57 3.04 9.75
CA LEU A 548 -20.75 4.48 9.45
C LEU A 548 -22.23 4.83 9.35
N VAL A 549 -23.01 4.16 8.50
CA VAL A 549 -24.44 4.49 8.31
C VAL A 549 -25.24 4.25 9.60
N SER A 550 -24.87 3.24 10.42
CA SER A 550 -25.46 3.05 11.76
C SER A 550 -25.14 4.19 12.72
N ARG A 551 -23.89 4.69 12.68
CA ARG A 551 -23.44 5.87 13.44
C ARG A 551 -24.18 7.13 13.00
N HIS A 552 -24.42 7.30 11.70
CA HIS A 552 -25.10 8.46 11.12
C HIS A 552 -26.60 8.45 11.43
N LEU A 553 -27.26 7.28 11.39
CA LEU A 553 -28.63 7.11 11.91
C LEU A 553 -28.74 7.52 13.37
N TRP A 554 -27.80 7.11 14.24
CA TRP A 554 -27.79 7.54 15.64
C TRP A 554 -27.61 9.05 15.80
N LEU A 555 -26.75 9.68 14.99
CA LEU A 555 -26.55 11.14 15.00
C LEU A 555 -27.83 11.89 14.59
N MET A 556 -28.45 11.51 13.47
CA MET A 556 -29.65 12.17 12.94
C MET A 556 -30.92 11.90 13.76
N SER A 557 -30.95 10.83 14.55
CA SER A 557 -32.02 10.53 15.51
C SER A 557 -32.03 11.46 16.74
N LYS A 558 -30.98 12.29 16.93
CA LYS A 558 -30.89 13.23 18.05
C LYS A 558 -31.74 14.49 17.82
N PRO A 559 -32.20 15.16 18.90
CA PRO A 559 -32.90 16.46 18.81
C PRO A 559 -31.97 17.66 18.55
N ASP A 560 -30.65 17.46 18.66
CA ASP A 560 -29.61 18.50 18.67
C ASP A 560 -28.58 18.36 17.52
N VAL A 561 -28.93 17.66 16.43
CA VAL A 561 -28.02 17.47 15.29
C VAL A 561 -27.90 18.77 14.46
N SER A 562 -26.67 19.18 14.14
CA SER A 562 -26.42 20.34 13.29
C SER A 562 -26.12 19.92 11.84
N PRO A 563 -26.36 20.80 10.84
CA PRO A 563 -26.06 20.49 9.44
C PRO A 563 -24.59 20.11 9.19
N GLU A 564 -23.65 20.75 9.90
CA GLU A 564 -22.22 20.53 9.72
C GLU A 564 -21.77 19.15 10.24
N VAL A 565 -22.41 18.63 11.30
CA VAL A 565 -22.19 17.25 11.77
C VAL A 565 -22.68 16.23 10.73
N VAL A 566 -23.67 16.60 9.93
CA VAL A 566 -24.13 15.79 8.80
C VAL A 566 -23.25 15.97 7.57
N GLU A 567 -22.71 17.16 7.27
CA GLU A 567 -21.69 17.35 6.21
C GLU A 567 -20.47 16.45 6.47
N GLU A 568 -19.95 16.43 7.71
CA GLU A 568 -18.82 15.57 8.10
C GLU A 568 -19.16 14.06 7.97
N ALA A 569 -20.40 13.68 8.27
CA ALA A 569 -20.90 12.31 8.11
C ALA A 569 -21.05 11.91 6.63
N THR A 570 -21.62 12.78 5.79
CA THR A 570 -21.73 12.59 4.33
C THR A 570 -20.33 12.46 3.72
N TRP A 571 -19.41 13.37 4.04
CA TRP A 571 -18.04 13.35 3.56
C TRP A 571 -17.32 12.04 3.90
N SER A 572 -17.52 11.52 5.12
CA SER A 572 -16.91 10.26 5.55
C SER A 572 -17.42 9.05 4.75
N VAL A 573 -18.64 9.11 4.17
CA VAL A 573 -19.14 8.10 3.21
C VAL A 573 -18.63 8.38 1.79
N GLN A 574 -18.52 9.64 1.38
CA GLN A 574 -17.98 10.01 0.05
C GLN A 574 -16.52 9.57 -0.10
N VAL A 575 -15.70 9.69 0.94
CA VAL A 575 -14.32 9.17 0.99
C VAL A 575 -14.26 7.65 0.77
N LEU A 576 -15.18 6.91 1.40
CA LEU A 576 -15.28 5.45 1.24
C LEU A 576 -15.72 5.06 -0.17
N LEU A 577 -16.66 5.80 -0.77
CA LEU A 577 -17.11 5.57 -2.15
C LEU A 577 -16.02 5.91 -3.19
N GLU A 578 -15.30 7.01 -3.02
CA GLU A 578 -14.19 7.38 -3.91
C GLU A 578 -13.01 6.39 -3.81
N ALA A 579 -12.76 5.81 -2.64
CA ALA A 579 -11.77 4.74 -2.50
C ALA A 579 -12.16 3.49 -3.30
N MET A 580 -13.43 3.07 -3.22
CA MET A 580 -13.94 1.98 -4.08
C MET A 580 -13.88 2.32 -5.57
N ARG A 581 -14.16 3.58 -5.94
CA ARG A 581 -14.09 4.04 -7.34
C ARG A 581 -12.65 3.93 -7.87
N ARG A 582 -11.65 4.44 -7.14
CA ARG A 582 -10.23 4.32 -7.51
C ARG A 582 -9.76 2.87 -7.59
N ARG A 583 -10.18 2.03 -6.65
CA ARG A 583 -9.87 0.60 -6.68
C ARG A 583 -10.40 -0.08 -7.96
N ILE A 584 -11.59 0.30 -8.43
CA ILE A 584 -12.11 -0.17 -9.73
C ILE A 584 -11.24 0.35 -10.90
N GLU A 585 -10.78 1.62 -10.86
CA GLU A 585 -9.85 2.16 -11.87
C GLU A 585 -8.52 1.39 -11.91
N GLU A 586 -7.92 1.13 -10.74
CA GLU A 586 -6.67 0.39 -10.58
C GLU A 586 -6.77 -1.03 -11.13
N LEU A 587 -7.78 -1.79 -10.68
CA LEU A 587 -8.06 -3.14 -11.17
C LEU A 587 -8.32 -3.15 -12.69
N LYS A 588 -9.09 -2.17 -13.20
CA LYS A 588 -9.32 -1.97 -14.65
C LYS A 588 -8.01 -1.70 -15.41
N MET A 589 -7.06 -0.95 -14.85
CA MET A 589 -5.74 -0.74 -15.46
C MET A 589 -4.88 -2.01 -15.44
N ILE A 590 -4.87 -2.76 -14.34
CA ILE A 590 -4.12 -4.02 -14.19
C ILE A 590 -4.62 -5.05 -15.21
N TRP A 591 -5.93 -5.33 -15.23
CA TRP A 591 -6.52 -6.32 -16.13
C TRP A 591 -6.43 -5.91 -17.61
N ARG A 592 -6.56 -4.62 -17.95
CA ARG A 592 -6.25 -4.10 -19.31
C ARG A 592 -4.81 -4.39 -19.72
N ARG A 593 -3.81 -4.14 -18.85
CA ARG A 593 -2.39 -4.39 -19.13
C ARG A 593 -2.09 -5.88 -19.28
N GLN A 594 -2.77 -6.74 -18.52
CA GLN A 594 -2.69 -8.20 -18.65
C GLN A 594 -3.47 -8.78 -19.85
N ARG A 595 -4.23 -7.94 -20.59
CA ARG A 595 -5.12 -8.36 -21.70
C ARG A 595 -6.26 -9.28 -21.28
N MET A 596 -6.72 -9.14 -20.03
CA MET A 596 -7.91 -9.82 -19.51
C MET A 596 -9.17 -9.02 -19.87
N ASP A 597 -10.31 -9.70 -20.03
CA ASP A 597 -11.59 -9.01 -20.19
C ASP A 597 -12.04 -8.37 -18.86
N VAL A 598 -12.03 -7.04 -18.84
CA VAL A 598 -12.35 -6.21 -17.66
C VAL A 598 -13.78 -6.44 -17.20
N ASP A 599 -14.73 -6.51 -18.14
CA ASP A 599 -16.15 -6.67 -17.83
C ASP A 599 -16.43 -8.02 -17.17
N THR A 600 -15.74 -9.09 -17.59
CA THR A 600 -15.76 -10.39 -16.93
C THR A 600 -15.04 -10.39 -15.57
N GLN A 601 -13.90 -9.70 -15.43
CA GLN A 601 -13.20 -9.67 -14.13
C GLN A 601 -14.02 -8.91 -13.07
N ILE A 602 -14.51 -7.71 -13.39
CA ILE A 602 -15.32 -6.89 -12.48
C ILE A 602 -16.62 -7.62 -12.06
N ARG A 603 -17.20 -8.44 -12.94
CA ARG A 603 -18.37 -9.25 -12.64
C ARG A 603 -18.14 -10.27 -11.53
N TYR A 604 -17.01 -10.98 -11.53
CA TYR A 604 -16.80 -12.13 -10.65
C TYR A 604 -15.90 -11.84 -9.45
N TYR A 605 -15.03 -10.83 -9.55
CA TYR A 605 -14.11 -10.44 -8.47
C TYR A 605 -14.86 -10.03 -7.19
N ALA A 606 -14.34 -10.45 -6.03
CA ALA A 606 -14.92 -10.15 -4.72
C ALA A 606 -16.44 -10.46 -4.64
N ASN A 607 -16.84 -11.62 -5.18
CA ASN A 607 -18.23 -12.12 -5.22
C ASN A 607 -19.23 -11.13 -5.85
N GLY A 608 -18.78 -10.44 -6.90
CA GLY A 608 -19.58 -9.49 -7.66
C GLY A 608 -19.86 -8.17 -6.95
N LEU A 609 -19.19 -7.86 -5.83
CA LEU A 609 -19.34 -6.61 -5.09
C LEU A 609 -19.25 -5.35 -5.99
N LEU A 610 -18.40 -5.39 -7.02
CA LEU A 610 -18.11 -4.26 -7.91
C LEU A 610 -19.05 -4.17 -9.13
N GLU A 611 -19.81 -5.24 -9.47
CA GLU A 611 -20.53 -5.34 -10.76
C GLU A 611 -21.56 -4.22 -10.94
N ASP A 612 -22.54 -4.09 -10.03
CA ASP A 612 -23.64 -3.12 -10.17
C ASP A 612 -23.13 -1.68 -10.20
N TYR A 613 -22.08 -1.37 -9.42
CA TYR A 613 -21.51 -0.02 -9.39
C TYR A 613 -20.81 0.32 -10.70
N TYR A 614 -19.88 -0.53 -11.15
CA TYR A 614 -19.19 -0.32 -12.42
C TYR A 614 -20.16 -0.28 -13.60
N ARG A 615 -21.12 -1.22 -13.66
CA ARG A 615 -22.14 -1.28 -14.71
C ARG A 615 -22.98 0.00 -14.77
N LYS A 616 -23.33 0.57 -13.62
CA LYS A 616 -24.17 1.76 -13.52
C LYS A 616 -23.41 3.04 -13.89
N TYR A 617 -22.26 3.28 -13.27
CA TYR A 617 -21.50 4.53 -13.43
C TYR A 617 -20.45 4.44 -14.56
N ARG A 618 -20.44 3.37 -15.36
CA ARG A 618 -19.46 3.08 -16.43
C ARG A 618 -19.07 4.31 -17.27
N LYS A 619 -20.07 4.98 -17.84
CA LYS A 619 -19.85 6.13 -18.73
C LYS A 619 -19.41 7.39 -17.98
N GLU A 620 -19.98 7.61 -16.80
CA GLU A 620 -19.80 8.83 -16.02
C GLU A 620 -18.46 8.86 -15.26
N GLU A 621 -17.99 7.69 -14.80
CA GLU A 621 -16.86 7.56 -13.88
C GLU A 621 -15.68 6.73 -14.41
N PHE A 622 -15.81 5.98 -15.53
CA PHE A 622 -14.81 4.97 -15.92
C PHE A 622 -14.43 4.87 -17.40
N ASP A 623 -15.23 5.36 -18.35
CA ASP A 623 -14.94 5.28 -19.81
C ASP A 623 -14.62 6.65 -20.45
N THR A 624 -14.48 7.70 -19.63
CA THR A 624 -14.10 9.07 -20.03
C THR A 624 -12.75 9.18 -20.74
N ASP A 625 -11.87 8.19 -20.60
CA ASP A 625 -10.62 8.05 -21.38
C ASP A 625 -10.86 7.93 -22.90
N LEU A 626 -12.04 7.47 -23.34
CA LEU A 626 -12.29 7.10 -24.74
C LEU A 626 -12.85 8.24 -25.59
N GLU A 627 -13.67 9.12 -25.01
CA GLU A 627 -14.34 10.20 -25.77
C GLU A 627 -13.36 11.36 -26.06
N ASN A 628 -12.44 11.65 -25.13
CA ASN A 628 -11.53 12.81 -25.22
C ASN A 628 -10.33 12.62 -26.19
N PHE A 629 -10.23 11.47 -26.86
CA PHE A 629 -9.29 11.22 -27.96
C PHE A 629 -9.98 11.22 -29.35
N GLY A 630 -11.30 11.45 -29.41
CA GLY A 630 -12.08 11.32 -30.64
C GLY A 630 -12.28 12.59 -31.47
N GLU A 631 -12.36 13.78 -30.86
CA GLU A 631 -12.93 14.97 -31.54
C GLU A 631 -11.99 16.18 -31.77
N GLU A 632 -10.75 16.21 -31.25
CA GLU A 632 -9.80 17.32 -31.50
C GLU A 632 -8.47 16.88 -32.18
N SER A 633 -8.53 16.39 -33.43
CA SER A 633 -7.33 16.30 -34.29
C SER A 633 -7.61 16.27 -35.81
N GLU A 634 -8.54 17.07 -36.34
CA GLU A 634 -8.64 17.31 -37.79
C GLU A 634 -7.54 18.27 -38.27
N TRP A 635 -6.27 17.81 -38.22
CA TRP A 635 -5.11 18.48 -38.80
C TRP A 635 -4.57 17.66 -39.97
N GLY A 636 -5.25 17.75 -41.11
CA GLY A 636 -4.76 17.17 -42.35
C GLY A 636 -3.74 18.08 -43.04
N SER A 637 -2.55 17.56 -43.30
CA SER A 637 -1.85 17.78 -44.57
C SER A 637 -0.90 16.62 -44.86
N GLU A 638 -0.75 16.31 -46.14
CA GLU A 638 0.30 15.41 -46.65
C GLU A 638 1.66 16.15 -46.60
N ASP A 639 2.76 15.39 -46.72
CA ASP A 639 4.06 15.78 -47.34
C ASP A 639 5.12 14.72 -47.00
N GLU A 640 5.11 13.66 -47.82
CA GLU A 640 6.24 13.30 -48.68
C GLU A 640 7.68 13.33 -48.11
N TRP A 641 8.24 12.14 -47.89
CA TRP A 641 9.66 11.88 -48.14
C TRP A 641 9.82 10.61 -48.98
N THR A 642 10.30 10.78 -50.20
CA THR A 642 10.46 9.73 -51.19
C THR A 642 11.72 8.88 -50.95
N SER A 643 11.63 7.61 -51.35
CA SER A 643 12.79 6.75 -51.62
C SER A 643 12.63 6.16 -53.01
N GLU A 644 13.43 6.64 -53.95
CA GLU A 644 13.38 6.23 -55.37
C GLU A 644 14.03 4.84 -55.62
N ASP A 645 13.78 4.33 -56.83
CA ASP A 645 14.39 3.17 -57.50
C ASP A 645 14.16 1.75 -56.91
N GLY A 646 13.53 0.82 -57.63
CA GLY A 646 12.86 0.93 -58.93
C GLY A 646 12.54 -0.42 -59.60
N ALA A 647 11.88 -0.36 -60.78
CA ALA A 647 11.52 -1.45 -61.70
C ALA A 647 10.41 -2.45 -61.21
N GLU A 648 9.51 -2.99 -62.04
CA GLU A 648 9.23 -2.76 -63.48
C GLU A 648 7.79 -3.21 -63.87
N GLY A 649 7.08 -2.44 -64.70
CA GLY A 649 5.87 -2.85 -65.46
C GLY A 649 4.53 -2.98 -64.69
N GLY A 650 3.36 -2.69 -65.28
CA GLY A 650 3.08 -2.08 -66.59
C GLY A 650 1.61 -2.22 -67.04
N ALA A 651 1.16 -1.34 -67.96
CA ALA A 651 -0.18 -1.28 -68.61
C ALA A 651 -1.35 -0.85 -67.68
N GLU A 652 -2.05 0.27 -67.96
CA GLU A 652 -3.31 0.39 -68.75
C GLU A 652 -4.58 -0.01 -67.94
N ASP A 653 -5.70 0.72 -67.92
CA ASP A 653 -6.12 1.90 -68.72
C ASP A 653 -7.30 2.71 -68.07
N VAL A 654 -7.61 3.90 -68.60
CA VAL A 654 -8.98 4.49 -68.86
C VAL A 654 -10.12 4.40 -67.80
N HIS A 655 -10.95 5.43 -67.48
CA HIS A 655 -11.01 6.90 -67.75
C HIS A 655 -12.27 7.52 -67.06
N ILE A 656 -12.47 8.87 -67.14
CA ILE A 656 -13.76 9.64 -66.98
C ILE A 656 -14.39 9.63 -65.56
N ALA A 657 -14.56 10.75 -64.81
CA ALA A 657 -15.26 12.04 -65.01
C ALA A 657 -16.81 11.94 -64.88
N ASP A 658 -17.61 12.98 -64.53
CA ASP A 658 -17.41 14.43 -64.59
C ASP A 658 -18.48 15.24 -63.76
N ASN A 659 -18.28 16.56 -63.55
CA ASN A 659 -19.32 17.62 -63.30
C ASN A 659 -20.19 17.61 -62.00
N THR A 660 -20.78 18.71 -61.45
CA THR A 660 -20.73 20.18 -61.72
C THR A 660 -21.37 21.05 -60.60
N ASN A 661 -21.06 22.37 -60.59
CA ASN A 661 -21.93 23.53 -60.23
C ASN A 661 -22.33 23.78 -58.73
N THR A 662 -22.58 25.01 -58.21
CA THR A 662 -22.54 26.40 -58.76
C THR A 662 -22.44 27.48 -57.64
N SER A 663 -21.85 28.65 -57.96
CA SER A 663 -22.17 30.08 -57.58
C SER A 663 -22.91 30.48 -56.26
N SER A 664 -22.70 31.66 -55.64
CA SER A 664 -21.99 32.91 -56.04
C SER A 664 -21.79 33.94 -54.90
N ALA A 665 -20.69 34.72 -54.95
CA ALA A 665 -20.46 36.18 -54.69
C ALA A 665 -21.24 36.97 -53.56
N VAL A 666 -20.76 38.08 -52.96
CA VAL A 666 -20.26 39.38 -53.51
C VAL A 666 -19.52 40.25 -52.43
N GLU A 667 -18.38 40.89 -52.77
CA GLU A 667 -17.73 42.18 -52.29
C GLU A 667 -17.69 42.65 -50.79
N SER A 668 -16.80 43.56 -50.30
CA SER A 668 -15.45 44.06 -50.71
C SER A 668 -14.81 45.03 -49.65
N ASN A 669 -13.52 45.41 -49.86
CA ASN A 669 -12.75 46.60 -49.36
C ASN A 669 -11.70 46.48 -48.21
N GLN A 670 -10.52 47.09 -48.47
CA GLN A 670 -9.49 47.58 -47.54
C GLN A 670 -9.29 49.12 -47.75
N PRO A 671 -8.32 49.83 -47.11
CA PRO A 671 -6.94 49.90 -47.69
C PRO A 671 -5.72 50.16 -46.73
N THR A 672 -4.67 49.35 -46.93
CA THR A 672 -3.19 49.64 -46.91
C THR A 672 -2.53 50.81 -46.15
N THR A 673 -1.35 50.54 -45.52
CA THR A 673 0.00 51.17 -45.75
C THR A 673 1.05 50.68 -44.70
N SER A 674 2.36 50.98 -44.72
CA SER A 674 3.45 50.84 -45.74
C SER A 674 4.85 51.24 -45.17
N ARG A 675 5.96 50.80 -45.81
CA ARG A 675 7.41 51.15 -45.60
C ARG A 675 8.19 50.43 -44.46
N SER A 676 9.54 50.27 -44.47
CA SER A 676 10.61 50.21 -45.53
C SER A 676 11.97 49.80 -44.91
N ILE A 677 12.91 49.26 -45.72
CA ILE A 677 14.29 48.85 -45.33
C ILE A 677 15.35 49.83 -45.87
N PRO A 678 16.45 50.09 -45.13
CA PRO A 678 17.82 50.00 -45.68
C PRO A 678 18.80 49.29 -44.69
N THR A 679 19.61 48.27 -45.02
CA THR A 679 20.72 48.08 -46.00
C THR A 679 22.09 48.66 -45.59
N GLY A 680 23.13 47.80 -45.57
CA GLY A 680 24.57 48.14 -45.39
C GLY A 680 25.21 47.49 -44.12
N GLY A 681 26.41 46.90 -44.17
CA GLY A 681 27.33 46.69 -45.29
C GLY A 681 28.50 45.73 -44.96
N TYR A 682 29.16 45.22 -46.00
CA TYR A 682 30.14 44.12 -46.01
C TYR A 682 31.47 44.35 -45.28
N ASN A 683 32.06 43.25 -44.76
CA ASN A 683 33.42 42.73 -45.04
C ASN A 683 33.72 41.52 -44.13
N ALA A 684 34.56 40.52 -44.46
CA ALA A 684 34.96 39.87 -45.72
C ALA A 684 35.76 38.60 -45.34
N ALA A 685 35.53 37.44 -45.97
CA ALA A 685 36.36 36.23 -45.78
C ALA A 685 37.54 36.22 -46.80
N PRO A 686 38.53 35.29 -46.70
CA PRO A 686 38.31 33.96 -47.30
C PRO A 686 39.12 32.76 -46.71
N ARG A 687 38.49 31.57 -46.75
CA ARG A 687 39.07 30.24 -47.12
C ARG A 687 40.24 29.68 -46.24
N GLU A 688 40.61 28.40 -46.28
CA GLU A 688 40.39 27.36 -47.29
C GLU A 688 40.32 25.92 -46.71
N MET A 689 39.45 25.09 -47.32
CA MET A 689 39.44 23.62 -47.55
C MET A 689 40.06 22.58 -46.58
N ALA A 690 39.38 21.42 -46.51
CA ALA A 690 39.79 20.15 -45.90
C ALA A 690 40.66 19.30 -46.91
N PRO A 691 40.98 17.98 -46.76
CA PRO A 691 40.29 16.88 -46.03
C PRO A 691 41.28 15.94 -45.24
N PRO A 692 40.98 14.65 -44.91
CA PRO A 692 41.70 13.87 -43.87
C PRO A 692 42.62 12.76 -44.43
N VAL A 693 43.20 11.89 -43.54
CA VAL A 693 43.39 10.41 -43.70
C VAL A 693 44.31 9.80 -42.61
N ARG A 694 43.72 8.99 -41.71
CA ARG A 694 44.02 7.55 -41.39
C ARG A 694 45.46 7.05 -41.01
N ILE A 695 45.46 5.95 -40.19
CA ILE A 695 46.47 4.85 -40.06
C ILE A 695 47.51 4.90 -38.89
N SER A 696 47.18 4.12 -37.85
CA SER A 696 47.96 3.01 -37.23
C SER A 696 49.19 3.21 -36.30
N SER A 697 49.15 2.40 -35.22
CA SER A 697 50.25 1.68 -34.54
C SER A 697 51.49 2.40 -33.99
N ASN A 698 51.73 2.21 -32.69
CA ASN A 698 52.78 1.25 -32.27
C ASN A 698 52.62 0.77 -30.82
N HIS A 699 53.08 -0.47 -30.55
CA HIS A 699 53.12 -1.11 -29.23
C HIS A 699 54.44 -1.89 -29.12
N PRO A 700 55.11 -1.84 -27.95
CA PRO A 700 55.90 -2.98 -27.43
C PRO A 700 55.27 -3.48 -26.10
N TYR A 701 55.07 -4.79 -25.85
CA TYR A 701 56.06 -5.82 -25.43
C TYR A 701 56.63 -5.64 -24.01
N ASP A 702 56.86 -6.65 -23.14
CA ASP A 702 56.55 -8.11 -23.08
C ASP A 702 56.84 -8.63 -21.62
N GLN A 703 56.71 -9.88 -21.12
CA GLN A 703 56.30 -11.20 -21.65
C GLN A 703 55.80 -12.19 -20.54
N ALA A 704 54.51 -12.58 -20.57
CA ALA A 704 53.95 -13.90 -20.13
C ALA A 704 54.30 -14.43 -18.70
N GLN A 705 53.96 -15.64 -18.21
CA GLN A 705 53.35 -16.89 -18.71
C GLN A 705 52.40 -17.50 -17.64
N GLY A 706 51.46 -18.44 -17.88
CA GLY A 706 50.97 -19.02 -19.14
C GLY A 706 50.62 -20.53 -19.09
N ARG A 707 49.32 -20.89 -19.12
CA ARG A 707 48.72 -22.20 -19.55
C ARG A 707 47.17 -22.05 -19.56
N ALA A 708 46.34 -22.38 -20.56
CA ALA A 708 46.39 -23.25 -21.77
C ALA A 708 46.07 -24.75 -21.48
N VAL A 709 45.25 -25.50 -22.27
CA VAL A 709 44.59 -25.21 -23.58
C VAL A 709 43.48 -26.27 -23.96
N ARG A 710 42.75 -26.07 -25.09
CA ARG A 710 41.72 -26.92 -25.78
C ARG A 710 40.24 -26.80 -25.31
N GLY A 711 39.21 -26.85 -26.17
CA GLY A 711 39.14 -26.55 -27.64
C GLY A 711 38.45 -27.58 -28.57
N HIS A 712 37.51 -27.08 -29.41
CA HIS A 712 36.87 -27.66 -30.64
C HIS A 712 35.82 -28.80 -30.55
N GLY A 713 34.77 -28.65 -31.37
CA GLY A 713 33.81 -29.68 -31.80
C GLY A 713 32.52 -29.07 -32.43
N GLY A 714 31.95 -29.66 -33.49
CA GLY A 714 30.66 -29.20 -34.07
C GLY A 714 30.27 -29.82 -35.44
N TYR A 715 29.05 -29.48 -35.89
CA TYR A 715 28.35 -29.79 -37.16
C TYR A 715 27.69 -31.18 -37.37
N ARG A 716 26.45 -31.11 -37.91
CA ARG A 716 25.60 -32.16 -38.56
C ARG A 716 24.97 -33.24 -37.65
N ASP A 717 23.87 -33.91 -38.03
CA ASP A 717 23.17 -33.99 -39.35
C ASP A 717 21.62 -34.02 -39.25
N ALA A 718 20.89 -34.20 -40.37
CA ALA A 718 19.40 -34.12 -40.41
C ALA A 718 18.67 -35.16 -41.32
N THR A 719 17.44 -35.54 -40.93
CA THR A 719 16.35 -36.22 -41.69
C THR A 719 15.03 -35.95 -40.91
N HIS A 720 13.86 -35.50 -41.42
CA HIS A 720 13.17 -35.53 -42.73
C HIS A 720 12.33 -36.80 -42.96
N TYR A 721 10.98 -36.64 -43.02
CA TYR A 721 10.02 -37.29 -43.96
C TYR A 721 8.55 -36.89 -43.63
N ASP A 722 7.85 -36.43 -44.67
CA ASP A 722 6.40 -36.43 -45.05
C ASP A 722 5.31 -36.06 -44.01
N ASP A 723 4.30 -35.21 -44.30
CA ASP A 723 3.47 -34.88 -45.49
C ASP A 723 2.24 -35.80 -45.70
N GLU A 724 1.03 -35.23 -45.58
CA GLU A 724 -0.13 -35.44 -46.48
C GLU A 724 -1.24 -34.40 -46.17
N ASP A 725 -1.95 -33.94 -47.20
CA ASP A 725 -2.91 -32.82 -47.17
C ASP A 725 -4.37 -33.27 -46.98
N GLU A 726 -5.27 -32.32 -46.62
CA GLU A 726 -6.48 -32.07 -47.42
C GLU A 726 -7.11 -30.70 -47.05
N GLU A 727 -7.49 -29.92 -48.07
CA GLU A 727 -8.31 -28.70 -47.95
C GLU A 727 -9.81 -29.05 -48.08
N VAL A 728 -10.71 -28.15 -47.66
CA VAL A 728 -11.81 -27.58 -48.50
C VAL A 728 -12.82 -26.78 -47.65
N GLU A 729 -13.41 -25.79 -48.33
CA GLU A 729 -14.63 -24.99 -48.09
C GLU A 729 -15.76 -25.68 -47.28
N GLY A 730 -16.70 -24.96 -46.65
CA GLY A 730 -16.97 -23.52 -46.63
C GLY A 730 -18.44 -23.23 -46.28
N GLU A 731 -18.93 -22.06 -46.66
CA GLU A 731 -20.31 -21.55 -46.51
C GLU A 731 -20.85 -21.35 -45.07
N ALA A 732 -21.89 -20.52 -44.97
CA ALA A 732 -22.65 -20.22 -43.76
C ALA A 732 -24.11 -20.02 -44.16
N ASP A 733 -25.05 -20.37 -43.28
CA ASP A 733 -26.41 -19.83 -43.38
C ASP A 733 -27.11 -19.69 -42.02
N GLN A 734 -28.27 -19.05 -42.06
CA GLN A 734 -29.18 -18.66 -40.98
C GLN A 734 -29.95 -19.85 -40.41
N GLY A 735 -30.72 -19.65 -39.32
CA GLY A 735 -31.86 -20.54 -39.06
C GLY A 735 -32.36 -20.66 -37.61
N GLU A 736 -33.08 -19.64 -37.15
CA GLU A 736 -34.37 -19.74 -36.42
C GLU A 736 -34.53 -20.52 -35.10
N GLU A 737 -35.58 -20.12 -34.40
CA GLU A 737 -36.10 -20.62 -33.13
C GLU A 737 -37.01 -21.84 -33.36
N GLU A 738 -37.18 -22.71 -32.36
CA GLU A 738 -38.48 -22.94 -31.70
C GLU A 738 -38.37 -23.95 -30.53
N ASP A 739 -39.37 -23.96 -29.65
CA ASP A 739 -39.47 -24.83 -28.47
C ASP A 739 -39.96 -26.25 -28.81
N GLU A 740 -39.62 -27.25 -27.98
CA GLU A 740 -40.60 -28.27 -27.61
C GLU A 740 -40.33 -28.86 -26.21
N GLU A 741 -41.40 -29.03 -25.42
CA GLU A 741 -41.39 -29.70 -24.11
C GLU A 741 -41.44 -31.25 -24.26
N VAL A 742 -41.43 -31.97 -23.12
CA VAL A 742 -42.26 -33.18 -22.80
C VAL A 742 -41.49 -34.42 -22.28
N GLN A 743 -41.88 -34.82 -21.06
CA GLN A 743 -41.82 -36.14 -20.40
C GLN A 743 -40.46 -36.81 -20.06
N GLU A 744 -40.14 -36.69 -18.77
CA GLU A 744 -40.00 -37.81 -17.82
C GLU A 744 -40.02 -39.24 -18.38
N HIS A 745 -39.04 -40.06 -17.97
CA HIS A 745 -39.27 -41.49 -17.78
C HIS A 745 -38.48 -42.02 -16.58
N GLU A 746 -39.17 -42.62 -15.62
CA GLU A 746 -38.59 -43.20 -14.41
C GLU A 746 -37.68 -44.41 -14.70
N ARG A 747 -36.59 -44.56 -13.92
CA ARG A 747 -35.97 -45.87 -13.61
C ARG A 747 -35.15 -45.81 -12.32
N GLU A 748 -35.55 -46.64 -11.34
CA GLU A 748 -34.79 -46.91 -10.12
C GLU A 748 -33.71 -48.00 -10.33
N PRO A 749 -32.77 -48.20 -9.39
CA PRO A 749 -31.43 -48.70 -9.71
C PRO A 749 -31.25 -50.22 -9.63
N GLU A 750 -30.22 -50.72 -10.31
CA GLU A 750 -29.66 -52.06 -10.08
C GLU A 750 -28.53 -52.03 -9.04
N THR A 751 -28.50 -53.04 -8.18
CA THR A 751 -27.48 -53.28 -7.16
C THR A 751 -26.23 -53.92 -7.75
N PHE A 752 -25.05 -53.59 -7.23
CA PHE A 752 -23.83 -54.38 -7.43
C PHE A 752 -23.33 -54.99 -6.12
N GLU A 753 -22.80 -56.21 -6.23
CA GLU A 753 -22.58 -57.14 -5.11
C GLU A 753 -21.18 -57.00 -4.49
N GLU A 754 -21.02 -57.56 -3.28
CA GLU A 754 -19.76 -57.64 -2.55
C GLU A 754 -18.96 -58.87 -3.01
N GLU A 755 -17.67 -58.72 -3.32
CA GLU A 755 -16.73 -59.86 -3.41
C GLU A 755 -15.67 -59.77 -2.29
N GLU A 756 -15.75 -60.70 -1.34
CA GLU A 756 -14.64 -61.00 -0.44
C GLU A 756 -13.55 -61.80 -1.18
N TYR A 757 -12.28 -61.60 -0.83
CA TYR A 757 -11.23 -62.57 -1.14
C TYR A 757 -10.27 -62.78 0.03
N HIS A 758 -9.92 -64.04 0.25
CA HIS A 758 -9.07 -64.52 1.36
C HIS A 758 -7.73 -65.06 0.85
N GLY A 759 -6.69 -64.97 1.70
CA GLY A 759 -5.43 -65.72 1.57
C GLY A 759 -4.39 -65.08 0.63
N ASP A 760 -3.08 -65.19 0.85
CA ASP A 760 -2.34 -65.90 1.91
C ASP A 760 -0.97 -65.20 2.17
N GLU A 761 -0.37 -65.43 3.34
CA GLU A 761 1.06 -65.14 3.58
C GLU A 761 1.95 -66.25 2.98
N PRO A 762 3.25 -66.00 2.75
CA PRO A 762 4.17 -66.48 3.79
C PRO A 762 5.39 -65.58 4.10
N VAL A 763 5.76 -65.63 5.38
CA VAL A 763 7.07 -65.42 6.03
C VAL A 763 8.31 -65.56 5.12
N GLU A 764 9.22 -64.58 5.22
CA GLU A 764 10.67 -64.82 5.37
C GLU A 764 11.22 -63.90 6.49
N ASP A 765 12.24 -64.35 7.22
CA ASP A 765 12.84 -63.67 8.38
C ASP A 765 13.95 -62.68 7.99
N GLU A 766 14.16 -61.64 8.80
CA GLU A 766 15.53 -61.19 9.13
C GLU A 766 15.58 -60.46 10.49
N GLU A 767 16.59 -60.79 11.31
CA GLU A 767 16.79 -60.22 12.65
C GLU A 767 17.72 -59.00 12.61
N GLU A 768 17.37 -57.89 13.26
CA GLU A 768 18.41 -57.02 13.84
C GLU A 768 17.99 -56.35 15.16
N GLN A 769 18.86 -56.47 16.16
CA GLN A 769 18.79 -55.83 17.47
C GLN A 769 19.83 -54.69 17.46
N GLY A 770 19.69 -53.53 18.11
CA GLY A 770 18.75 -53.07 19.14
C GLY A 770 19.26 -51.71 19.67
N TYR A 771 19.15 -51.46 20.98
CA TYR A 771 19.47 -50.18 21.66
C TYR A 771 18.47 -49.03 21.34
N THR A 772 18.11 -48.10 22.25
CA THR A 772 18.60 -47.80 23.62
C THR A 772 17.47 -47.62 24.66
N ALA A 773 17.68 -48.18 25.85
CA ALA A 773 17.28 -47.72 27.21
C ALA A 773 16.01 -46.84 27.43
N HIS A 774 15.09 -47.38 28.24
CA HIS A 774 14.25 -46.60 29.17
C HIS A 774 14.79 -46.72 30.59
N ASN A 775 14.93 -45.59 31.29
CA ASN A 775 15.06 -45.41 32.75
C ASN A 775 14.57 -43.97 33.04
N ASP A 776 13.95 -43.60 34.16
CA ASP A 776 13.22 -44.35 35.19
C ASP A 776 12.23 -43.38 35.86
N GLU A 777 11.22 -43.90 36.55
CA GLU A 777 10.21 -43.08 37.26
C GLU A 777 10.68 -42.64 38.66
N ASP A 778 10.12 -41.50 39.10
CA ASP A 778 9.77 -41.08 40.46
C ASP A 778 10.59 -41.57 41.68
N TYR A 779 11.09 -40.59 42.44
CA TYR A 779 11.25 -40.72 43.90
C TYR A 779 10.53 -39.58 44.63
N TYR A 780 9.50 -39.93 45.39
CA TYR A 780 8.91 -39.09 46.44
C TYR A 780 9.73 -39.25 47.72
N GLU A 781 10.17 -38.14 48.33
CA GLU A 781 10.34 -38.08 49.78
C GLU A 781 10.02 -36.65 50.27
N GLY A 782 9.29 -36.55 51.39
CA GLY A 782 8.70 -35.29 51.85
C GLY A 782 9.45 -34.64 53.01
N GLY A 783 9.17 -33.37 53.25
CA GLY A 783 9.66 -32.64 54.42
C GLY A 783 8.65 -31.60 54.89
N GLU A 784 7.95 -31.89 55.99
CA GLU A 784 7.23 -30.87 56.76
C GLU A 784 8.24 -30.00 57.52
N LEU A 785 8.11 -28.68 57.42
CA LEU A 785 8.53 -27.76 58.46
C LEU A 785 7.48 -26.66 58.62
N VAL A 786 7.19 -26.34 59.87
CA VAL A 786 6.26 -25.29 60.30
C VAL A 786 7.03 -24.38 61.23
N GLU A 787 7.03 -23.07 60.96
CA GLU A 787 6.92 -22.01 61.98
C GLU A 787 6.78 -20.63 61.32
N GLU A 788 6.07 -19.74 62.02
CA GLU A 788 6.12 -18.25 62.04
C GLU A 788 6.18 -17.46 60.69
N GLY A 789 5.36 -16.42 60.45
CA GLY A 789 4.28 -15.82 61.23
C GLY A 789 4.55 -14.36 61.64
N GLU A 790 4.37 -13.42 60.71
CA GLU A 790 4.32 -11.96 60.99
C GLU A 790 3.23 -11.31 60.12
N ASP A 791 2.42 -10.44 60.73
CA ASP A 791 1.37 -9.64 60.08
C ASP A 791 1.91 -8.24 59.68
N GLU A 792 1.51 -7.70 58.53
CA GLU A 792 1.31 -6.24 58.35
C GLU A 792 0.34 -5.95 57.18
N ASP A 793 -0.16 -4.71 57.07
CA ASP A 793 -1.59 -4.45 56.79
C ASP A 793 -1.93 -3.67 55.48
N ASP A 794 -3.19 -3.80 55.05
CA ASP A 794 -4.01 -2.94 54.16
C ASP A 794 -3.66 -2.77 52.65
N GLY A 795 -4.67 -2.41 51.84
CA GLY A 795 -4.49 -1.75 50.52
C GLY A 795 -5.30 -2.24 49.30
N GLY A 796 -6.13 -3.30 49.39
CA GLY A 796 -6.67 -4.01 48.21
C GLY A 796 -8.10 -3.66 47.74
N TYR A 797 -8.26 -2.67 46.85
CA TYR A 797 -9.57 -2.33 46.25
C TYR A 797 -10.06 -3.32 45.16
N GLY A 798 -10.86 -4.32 45.55
CA GLY A 798 -11.48 -5.27 44.62
C GLY A 798 -12.78 -4.77 43.96
N TYR A 799 -12.77 -4.52 42.64
CA TYR A 799 -13.97 -4.23 41.86
C TYR A 799 -14.87 -5.48 41.71
N ARG A 800 -16.06 -5.45 42.35
CA ARG A 800 -17.12 -6.45 42.09
C ARG A 800 -17.94 -6.07 40.86
N ALA A 801 -18.15 -7.02 39.96
CA ALA A 801 -19.09 -6.88 38.85
C ALA A 801 -20.56 -6.82 39.34
N PRO A 802 -21.44 -6.05 38.68
CA PRO A 802 -22.86 -5.99 39.02
C PRO A 802 -23.63 -7.25 38.55
N PRO A 803 -24.72 -7.64 39.24
CA PRO A 803 -25.53 -8.80 38.85
C PRO A 803 -26.42 -8.53 37.61
N PRO A 804 -26.78 -9.58 36.85
CA PRO A 804 -27.62 -9.44 35.65
C PRO A 804 -29.10 -9.11 35.98
N PRO A 805 -29.83 -8.47 35.03
CA PRO A 805 -31.23 -8.11 35.22
C PRO A 805 -32.18 -9.34 35.17
N PRO A 806 -33.35 -9.27 35.85
CA PRO A 806 -34.32 -10.37 35.87
C PRO A 806 -35.13 -10.48 34.56
N PRO A 807 -35.62 -11.69 34.20
CA PRO A 807 -36.38 -11.91 32.97
C PRO A 807 -37.79 -11.28 33.00
N PRO A 808 -38.34 -10.85 31.84
CA PRO A 808 -39.64 -10.21 31.76
C PRO A 808 -40.80 -11.18 32.06
N ARG A 809 -41.80 -10.71 32.82
CA ARG A 809 -42.99 -11.50 33.19
C ARG A 809 -44.00 -11.59 32.03
N ARG A 810 -44.51 -12.80 31.78
CA ARG A 810 -45.43 -13.11 30.67
C ARG A 810 -46.90 -13.13 31.14
N TRP A 811 -47.61 -12.01 30.98
CA TRP A 811 -49.08 -11.90 31.09
C TRP A 811 -49.57 -10.86 30.05
N GLY A 812 -50.63 -11.07 29.26
CA GLY A 812 -51.40 -12.30 29.06
C GLY A 812 -52.87 -12.05 28.70
N ARG A 813 -53.17 -11.77 27.43
CA ARG A 813 -54.47 -11.99 26.77
C ARG A 813 -54.31 -11.94 25.25
#